data_AF-A0A518HT60-F1
#
_entry.id   AF-A0A518HT60-F1
#
_cell.length_a   1.000
_cell.length_b   1.000
_cell.length_c   1.000
_cell.angle_alpha   90.00
_cell.angle_beta   90.00
_cell.angle_gamma   90.00
#
_symmetry.space_group_name_H-M   'P 1'
#
loop_
_entity.id
_entity.type
_entity.pdbx_description
1 polymer ?
#
loop_
_entity_poly.entity_id
_entity_poly.type
_entity_poly.pdbx_seq_one_letter_code
_entity_poly.pdbx_strand_id
1 'polypeptide(L)'
;MTNRKASIIQGVFVLGSALAIALTFTAVPTYGDGTQRVPDWIRGSGDTLEMRLRGKINDKDGQSVHDAAVRINITYNDQVFETLTPDVKDGGFEVWLPVNKHRWYSIVIDATCRDGSRAHEMIVRNQLRQRVIDGVTLQAERPSRSVTFLLQHAGQGVANAKLRAKVSRGIELFATADDDGNAELDLLPQEELLAVTAWSQKELIGGYQFSRKPMRDPQAASHTVDLFKCKPCPITIKDTDGQPVPGVELDLQVATAPPEYNFIGAPDDVDLVTDQRGVAVYPYFPQIDAPYTDVDLHHNGWHRVESKFEENRFEMTVKKSVGRATIAGHVSGDAVFRGGFDVRLGTFQAEEEGRIDFVFTTTNPDGSFTADVLPDATYCVYVNDEQWVTQTIDLIPYESDSQKTNTLALNLGKGIPVRVRLTAGDDATPMQGVRVLFRSKHPFTWRENGEKRSGSLGRDSDGHTDGQGIVRMLVPAGKLEVNAMSSDWRANQKIVVEPDAKNEIHLHRELAKAVAVGGTIVPWSDAVELNDASVRIGAIDGQSGDEFSFKTDSGGRFEFETKATKLAAVAFSADKQFAGSVVINDLKQPVQIQLYPTKSFRGQVLDGQGQPVAGHPVRASIRVSDGTVFGSGYPTTFFLPSIEQVTNQQGRYRFDALPCKTEILVRTDPLDHAPNQFRSIDTIYLLPDDEREEVVTRLGATESPAERKTLAERFQITQRDCELGNYRQMVIVADTDDPTVKAFIDDALLDYSRQRKVTSFMQLHVTPDDLNDPRNRKFAEQMKWPSVSQGVVFVCAYDVNGKELTRSLFDAEDDQAASAADELIEQHAPDQQDAKLKWDKAFKLAIETDRRVWIRTGQRYCGPCFRLSRWIDDHREVLAKDFVLVKIDDVRDRHGSEVAALLANGRRVGVPFHAIYDAEGGWITDSYGPIGNIGFMSGVEGKRHFREMLQAACRNITPEEVAALIESLDD
;
A
#
# COMPACT_ATOMS: atom_id res chain seq x y z
N MET A 1 27.03 60.81 -22.97
CA MET A 1 28.48 60.77 -22.64
C MET A 1 28.93 59.33 -22.81
N THR A 2 29.35 58.98 -24.04
CA THR A 2 30.74 58.84 -24.52
C THR A 2 31.38 57.53 -24.04
N ASN A 3 31.41 56.47 -24.85
CA ASN A 3 32.22 56.18 -26.04
C ASN A 3 33.50 55.38 -25.74
N ARG A 4 33.63 54.26 -26.48
CA ARG A 4 34.84 53.71 -27.13
C ARG A 4 35.96 53.06 -26.29
N LYS A 5 36.07 51.74 -26.52
CA LYS A 5 37.08 51.05 -27.38
C LYS A 5 38.52 51.57 -27.35
N ALA A 6 39.45 50.63 -27.10
CA ALA A 6 40.44 50.06 -28.04
C ALA A 6 41.68 49.60 -27.24
N SER A 7 42.22 48.38 -27.31
CA SER A 7 42.72 47.50 -28.40
C SER A 7 44.25 47.49 -28.49
N ILE A 8 44.78 46.25 -28.55
CA ILE A 8 45.98 45.77 -29.28
C ILE A 8 47.36 45.94 -28.61
N ILE A 9 48.10 44.82 -28.56
CA ILE A 9 49.44 44.51 -29.13
C ILE A 9 49.92 43.22 -28.42
N GLN A 10 49.77 42.04 -29.03
CA GLN A 10 50.75 41.31 -29.86
C GLN A 10 51.95 40.71 -29.10
N GLY A 11 52.24 39.42 -29.34
CA GLY A 11 53.64 38.95 -29.32
C GLY A 11 54.00 37.57 -28.76
N VAL A 12 53.40 36.49 -29.26
CA VAL A 12 54.10 35.34 -29.92
C VAL A 12 55.11 34.45 -29.13
N PHE A 13 54.67 33.19 -28.91
CA PHE A 13 55.33 31.87 -29.09
C PHE A 13 56.59 31.48 -28.25
N VAL A 14 56.92 30.23 -27.89
CA VAL A 14 56.69 28.85 -28.42
C VAL A 14 56.86 27.81 -27.27
N LEU A 15 56.35 26.58 -27.50
CA LEU A 15 56.63 25.25 -26.90
C LEU A 15 55.78 24.88 -25.66
N GLY A 16 54.99 23.81 -25.65
CA GLY A 16 54.89 22.67 -26.56
C GLY A 16 54.84 21.40 -25.73
N SER A 17 53.66 20.80 -25.58
CA SER A 17 53.45 19.36 -25.31
C SER A 17 51.97 19.04 -25.50
N ALA A 18 51.69 18.31 -26.57
CA ALA A 18 50.39 17.77 -26.91
C ALA A 18 50.06 16.56 -26.01
N LEU A 19 48.84 16.52 -25.48
CA LEU A 19 48.20 15.25 -25.11
C LEU A 19 46.91 15.16 -25.94
N ALA A 20 46.98 14.36 -27.00
CA ALA A 20 45.86 14.04 -27.86
C ALA A 20 44.90 13.12 -27.08
N ILE A 21 43.73 13.64 -26.71
CA ILE A 21 42.59 12.80 -26.36
C ILE A 21 41.96 12.36 -27.68
N ALA A 22 42.24 11.13 -28.07
CA ALA A 22 41.55 10.45 -29.16
C ALA A 22 40.09 10.24 -28.76
N LEU A 23 39.23 11.20 -29.10
CA LEU A 23 37.79 10.97 -29.24
C LEU A 23 37.60 10.14 -30.51
N THR A 24 37.59 8.82 -30.37
CA THR A 24 37.02 7.94 -31.39
C THR A 24 35.51 8.16 -31.39
N PHE A 25 35.06 9.17 -32.14
CA PHE A 25 33.71 9.19 -32.68
C PHE A 25 33.60 8.01 -33.65
N THR A 26 33.08 6.89 -33.17
CA THR A 26 32.52 5.88 -34.06
C THR A 26 31.38 6.54 -34.81
N ALA A 27 31.55 6.72 -36.12
CA ALA A 27 30.51 7.19 -37.01
C ALA A 27 29.25 6.34 -36.79
N VAL A 28 28.16 6.98 -36.40
CA VAL A 28 26.82 6.38 -36.41
C VAL A 28 26.53 6.09 -37.88
N PRO A 29 26.32 4.82 -38.29
CA PRO A 29 25.90 4.56 -39.65
C PRO A 29 24.50 5.12 -39.82
N THR A 30 24.35 6.06 -40.76
CA THR A 30 23.05 6.40 -41.33
C THR A 30 22.47 5.12 -41.94
N TYR A 31 21.52 4.49 -41.24
CA TYR A 31 20.73 3.39 -41.79
C TYR A 31 19.80 3.97 -42.85
N GLY A 32 20.19 3.83 -44.12
CA GLY A 32 19.29 3.98 -45.25
C GLY A 32 18.25 2.86 -45.26
N ASP A 33 17.18 3.09 -46.00
CA ASP A 33 15.92 2.34 -46.18
C ASP A 33 16.08 0.90 -46.75
N GLY A 34 17.09 0.16 -46.29
CA GLY A 34 17.34 -1.24 -46.60
C GLY A 34 16.68 -2.14 -45.56
N THR A 35 15.98 -3.17 -46.02
CA THR A 35 15.44 -4.27 -45.22
C THR A 35 16.38 -4.62 -44.05
N GLN A 36 15.96 -4.26 -42.83
CA GLN A 36 16.73 -4.50 -41.61
C GLN A 36 17.04 -5.99 -41.54
N ARG A 37 18.32 -6.38 -41.72
CA ARG A 37 18.73 -7.78 -41.70
C ARG A 37 18.39 -8.34 -40.32
N VAL A 38 17.50 -9.34 -40.27
CA VAL A 38 17.13 -10.03 -39.03
C VAL A 38 18.42 -10.56 -38.37
N PRO A 39 18.71 -10.17 -37.12
CA PRO A 39 19.86 -10.67 -36.39
C PRO A 39 19.81 -12.19 -36.22
N ASP A 40 20.97 -12.82 -36.12
CA ASP A 40 21.09 -14.27 -36.01
C ASP A 40 20.73 -14.83 -34.62
N TRP A 41 20.28 -13.99 -33.69
CA TRP A 41 19.83 -14.35 -32.35
C TRP A 41 18.31 -14.44 -32.20
N ILE A 42 17.53 -14.19 -33.25
CA ILE A 42 16.05 -14.28 -33.21
C ILE A 42 15.51 -14.92 -34.49
N ARG A 43 14.50 -15.78 -34.35
CA ARG A 43 13.83 -16.43 -35.49
C ARG A 43 12.39 -16.80 -35.16
N GLY A 44 11.58 -17.04 -36.18
CA GLY A 44 10.17 -17.41 -36.02
C GLY A 44 9.27 -16.20 -35.74
N SER A 45 8.01 -16.48 -35.40
CA SER A 45 7.00 -15.49 -35.02
C SER A 45 5.89 -16.11 -34.17
N GLY A 46 5.19 -15.29 -33.40
CA GLY A 46 4.10 -15.74 -32.52
C GLY A 46 4.59 -16.80 -31.54
N ASP A 47 3.85 -17.90 -31.40
CA ASP A 47 4.17 -19.01 -30.49
C ASP A 47 5.42 -19.81 -30.90
N THR A 48 5.88 -19.64 -32.15
CA THR A 48 7.11 -20.26 -32.66
C THR A 48 8.33 -19.35 -32.55
N LEU A 49 8.18 -18.16 -31.95
CA LEU A 49 9.27 -17.21 -31.77
C LEU A 49 10.31 -17.79 -30.80
N GLU A 50 11.57 -17.81 -31.26
CA GLU A 50 12.70 -18.26 -30.46
C GLU A 50 13.82 -17.21 -30.42
N MET A 51 14.48 -17.12 -29.26
CA MET A 51 15.65 -16.26 -29.06
C MET A 51 16.86 -17.10 -28.65
N ARG A 52 18.00 -16.87 -29.29
CA ARG A 52 19.21 -17.66 -29.10
C ARG A 52 20.05 -17.12 -27.95
N LEU A 53 20.16 -17.89 -26.89
CA LEU A 53 21.03 -17.60 -25.78
C LEU A 53 22.38 -18.30 -25.98
N ARG A 54 23.46 -17.53 -25.88
CA ARG A 54 24.84 -18.03 -25.87
C ARG A 54 25.43 -17.81 -24.50
N GLY A 55 26.17 -18.78 -23.99
CA GLY A 55 26.88 -18.64 -22.73
C GLY A 55 28.29 -19.19 -22.77
N LYS A 56 29.13 -18.71 -21.86
CA LYS A 56 30.45 -19.25 -21.55
C LYS A 56 30.56 -19.56 -20.07
N ILE A 57 31.31 -20.60 -19.74
CA ILE A 57 31.56 -21.03 -18.36
C ILE A 57 33.07 -20.92 -18.15
N ASN A 58 33.45 -20.04 -17.23
CA ASN A 58 34.83 -19.78 -16.88
C ASN A 58 35.09 -20.18 -15.43
N ASP A 59 36.30 -20.62 -15.11
CA ASP A 59 36.75 -20.77 -13.74
C ASP A 59 37.08 -19.40 -13.11
N LYS A 60 37.49 -19.41 -11.84
CA LYS A 60 37.89 -18.21 -11.09
C LYS A 60 39.06 -17.44 -11.73
N ASP A 61 39.88 -18.09 -12.55
CA ASP A 61 41.05 -17.51 -13.22
C ASP A 61 40.70 -17.02 -14.65
N GLY A 62 39.42 -17.16 -15.04
CA GLY A 62 38.88 -16.72 -16.33
C GLY A 62 39.11 -17.72 -17.47
N GLN A 63 39.54 -18.95 -17.18
CA GLN A 63 39.76 -20.00 -18.19
C GLN A 63 38.46 -20.77 -18.45
N SER A 64 38.22 -21.17 -19.70
CA SER A 64 37.06 -21.97 -20.06
C SER A 64 37.03 -23.30 -19.30
N VAL A 65 35.89 -23.65 -18.72
CA VAL A 65 35.68 -24.95 -18.09
C VAL A 65 35.17 -25.95 -19.13
N HIS A 66 35.92 -27.02 -19.36
CA HIS A 66 35.51 -28.11 -20.24
C HIS A 66 34.62 -29.14 -19.51
N ASP A 67 33.72 -29.81 -20.23
CA ASP A 67 32.84 -30.88 -19.72
C ASP A 67 31.87 -30.48 -18.58
N ALA A 68 31.40 -29.23 -18.54
CA ALA A 68 30.32 -28.83 -17.65
C ALA A 68 28.95 -29.34 -18.16
N ALA A 69 28.05 -29.69 -17.24
CA ALA A 69 26.66 -29.95 -17.54
C ALA A 69 25.84 -28.67 -17.32
N VAL A 70 25.11 -28.22 -18.34
CA VAL A 70 24.24 -27.03 -18.25
C VAL A 70 22.78 -27.44 -18.30
N ARG A 71 22.00 -26.89 -17.38
CA ARG A 71 20.54 -26.99 -17.32
C ARG A 71 19.94 -25.59 -17.38
N ILE A 72 18.94 -25.40 -18.24
CA ILE A 72 18.24 -24.13 -18.40
C ILE A 72 16.75 -24.37 -18.18
N ASN A 73 16.20 -23.81 -17.11
CA ASN A 73 14.80 -23.96 -16.73
C ASN A 73 14.01 -22.70 -17.09
N ILE A 74 12.90 -22.86 -17.82
CA ILE A 74 11.93 -21.80 -18.08
C ILE A 74 10.84 -21.88 -17.00
N THR A 75 10.67 -20.81 -16.22
CA THR A 75 9.93 -20.86 -14.95
C THR A 75 8.88 -19.76 -14.79
N TYR A 76 7.81 -20.04 -14.04
CA TYR A 76 6.82 -19.07 -13.54
C TYR A 76 6.36 -19.49 -12.15
N ASN A 77 6.47 -18.60 -11.17
CA ASN A 77 6.07 -18.88 -9.78
C ASN A 77 6.54 -20.26 -9.28
N ASP A 78 7.83 -20.56 -9.48
CA ASP A 78 8.51 -21.81 -9.09
C ASP A 78 8.15 -23.07 -9.93
N GLN A 79 7.14 -23.00 -10.79
CA GLN A 79 6.87 -24.06 -11.78
C GLN A 79 7.90 -24.05 -12.91
N VAL A 80 8.42 -25.22 -13.27
CA VAL A 80 9.28 -25.42 -14.46
C VAL A 80 8.43 -25.92 -15.62
N PHE A 81 8.32 -25.13 -16.70
CA PHE A 81 7.59 -25.55 -17.92
C PHE A 81 8.44 -26.37 -18.88
N GLU A 82 9.72 -26.02 -18.99
CA GLU A 82 10.63 -26.64 -19.94
C GLU A 82 12.05 -26.57 -19.39
N THR A 83 12.75 -27.70 -19.47
CA THR A 83 14.17 -27.83 -19.14
C THR A 83 14.94 -28.11 -20.42
N LEU A 84 15.95 -27.28 -20.71
CA LEU A 84 16.83 -27.41 -21.86
C LEU A 84 18.25 -27.75 -21.40
N THR A 85 18.89 -28.70 -22.07
CA THR A 85 20.25 -29.17 -21.74
C THR A 85 21.16 -29.04 -22.95
N PRO A 86 21.72 -27.84 -23.21
CA PRO A 86 22.58 -27.64 -24.38
C PRO A 86 23.92 -28.37 -24.24
N ASP A 87 24.48 -28.79 -25.37
CA ASP A 87 25.84 -29.33 -25.42
C ASP A 87 26.86 -28.23 -25.09
N VAL A 88 27.80 -28.52 -24.18
CA VAL A 88 28.91 -27.62 -23.83
C VAL A 88 30.15 -28.01 -24.64
N LYS A 89 30.67 -27.06 -25.43
CA LYS A 89 31.89 -27.24 -26.24
C LYS A 89 32.85 -26.08 -25.98
N ASP A 90 34.09 -26.40 -25.60
CA ASP A 90 35.13 -25.41 -25.26
C ASP A 90 34.69 -24.38 -24.20
N GLY A 91 33.88 -24.84 -23.23
CA GLY A 91 33.26 -24.03 -22.19
C GLY A 91 32.12 -23.12 -22.66
N GLY A 92 31.74 -23.17 -23.94
CA GLY A 92 30.60 -22.46 -24.49
C GLY A 92 29.36 -23.34 -24.65
N PHE A 93 28.18 -22.74 -24.51
CA PHE A 93 26.89 -23.37 -24.83
C PHE A 93 26.00 -22.43 -25.65
N GLU A 94 25.07 -23.00 -26.41
CA GLU A 94 24.08 -22.26 -27.18
C GLU A 94 22.73 -22.98 -27.13
N VAL A 95 21.64 -22.23 -26.96
CA VAL A 95 20.27 -22.76 -26.93
C VAL A 95 19.29 -21.78 -27.59
N TRP A 96 18.24 -22.30 -28.22
CA TRP A 96 17.10 -21.51 -28.67
C TRP A 96 15.98 -21.59 -27.65
N LEU A 97 15.56 -20.43 -27.14
CA LEU A 97 14.55 -20.30 -26.08
C LEU A 97 13.19 -20.02 -26.71
N PRO A 98 12.13 -20.82 -26.45
CA PRO A 98 10.79 -20.60 -26.96
C PRO A 98 10.06 -19.51 -26.14
N VAL A 99 10.29 -18.24 -26.47
CA VAL A 99 9.94 -17.09 -25.60
C VAL A 99 8.45 -16.76 -25.51
N ASN A 100 7.63 -17.23 -26.45
CA ASN A 100 6.18 -17.01 -26.47
C ASN A 100 5.36 -18.30 -26.30
N LYS A 101 6.00 -19.48 -26.25
CA LYS A 101 5.32 -20.77 -26.09
C LYS A 101 4.71 -20.94 -24.68
N HIS A 102 5.36 -20.38 -23.67
CA HIS A 102 4.99 -20.52 -22.26
C HIS A 102 4.81 -19.16 -21.60
N ARG A 103 3.97 -19.11 -20.55
CA ARG A 103 3.89 -17.95 -19.67
C ARG A 103 4.99 -18.05 -18.63
N TRP A 104 6.12 -17.38 -18.84
CA TRP A 104 7.29 -17.47 -17.95
C TRP A 104 7.67 -16.12 -17.35
N TYR A 105 8.24 -16.15 -16.14
CA TYR A 105 8.76 -14.97 -15.41
C TYR A 105 10.28 -14.89 -15.46
N SER A 106 10.95 -16.04 -15.33
CA SER A 106 12.41 -16.15 -15.30
C SER A 106 12.94 -17.37 -16.04
N ILE A 107 14.19 -17.26 -16.48
CA ILE A 107 15.01 -18.35 -17.00
C ILE A 107 16.15 -18.55 -16.03
N VAL A 108 16.31 -19.77 -15.52
CA VAL A 108 17.36 -20.13 -14.56
C VAL A 108 18.38 -21.02 -15.27
N ILE A 109 19.63 -20.60 -15.28
CA ILE A 109 20.77 -21.32 -15.85
C ILE A 109 21.58 -21.89 -14.70
N ASP A 110 21.77 -23.21 -14.69
CA ASP A 110 22.62 -23.92 -13.74
C ASP A 110 23.72 -24.66 -14.53
N ALA A 111 24.97 -24.43 -14.16
CA ALA A 111 26.12 -25.14 -14.68
C ALA A 111 26.83 -25.88 -13.54
N THR A 112 26.98 -27.20 -13.69
CA THR A 112 27.72 -28.05 -12.76
C THR A 112 28.95 -28.64 -13.46
N CYS A 113 30.12 -28.48 -12.85
CA CYS A 113 31.41 -28.94 -13.36
C CYS A 113 31.81 -30.28 -12.72
N ARG A 114 32.63 -31.08 -13.41
CA ARG A 114 33.10 -32.39 -12.90
C ARG A 114 33.87 -32.32 -11.58
N ASP A 115 34.52 -31.20 -11.31
CA ASP A 115 35.32 -31.01 -10.11
C ASP A 115 34.50 -30.50 -8.89
N GLY A 116 33.17 -30.46 -9.04
CA GLY A 116 32.22 -29.99 -8.02
C GLY A 116 31.97 -28.48 -8.07
N SER A 117 32.67 -27.73 -8.92
CA SER A 117 32.39 -26.30 -9.09
C SER A 117 31.01 -26.08 -9.72
N ARG A 118 30.34 -24.99 -9.34
CA ARG A 118 29.02 -24.61 -9.84
C ARG A 118 28.98 -23.14 -10.26
N ALA A 119 28.09 -22.83 -11.19
CA ALA A 119 27.75 -21.46 -11.54
C ALA A 119 26.26 -21.36 -11.87
N HIS A 120 25.62 -20.23 -11.54
CA HIS A 120 24.22 -20.02 -11.86
C HIS A 120 23.87 -18.57 -12.19
N GLU A 121 22.89 -18.39 -13.06
CA GLU A 121 22.31 -17.08 -13.41
C GLU A 121 20.79 -17.18 -13.56
N MET A 122 20.09 -16.17 -13.07
CA MET A 122 18.66 -15.98 -13.31
C MET A 122 18.49 -14.77 -14.23
N ILE A 123 17.78 -14.98 -15.33
CA ILE A 123 17.41 -13.95 -16.30
C ILE A 123 15.91 -13.74 -16.20
N VAL A 124 15.48 -12.56 -15.76
CA VAL A 124 14.06 -12.16 -15.80
C VAL A 124 13.71 -11.58 -17.18
N ARG A 125 12.41 -11.55 -17.52
CA ARG A 125 11.95 -11.20 -18.89
C ARG A 125 12.58 -9.94 -19.49
N ASN A 126 12.68 -8.86 -18.72
CA ASN A 126 13.21 -7.57 -19.18
C ASN A 126 14.72 -7.56 -19.45
N GLN A 127 15.44 -8.61 -19.01
CA GLN A 127 16.88 -8.76 -19.21
C GLN A 127 17.21 -9.66 -20.41
N LEU A 128 16.28 -10.53 -20.82
CA LEU A 128 16.55 -11.58 -21.79
C LEU A 128 17.10 -11.02 -23.11
N ARG A 129 16.48 -9.96 -23.65
CA ARG A 129 16.90 -9.36 -24.92
C ARG A 129 18.36 -8.92 -24.89
N GLN A 130 18.80 -8.30 -23.80
CA GLN A 130 20.20 -7.88 -23.69
C GLN A 130 21.14 -9.08 -23.53
N ARG A 131 20.74 -10.10 -22.76
CA ARG A 131 21.53 -11.33 -22.57
C ARG A 131 21.69 -12.17 -23.84
N VAL A 132 20.72 -12.17 -24.75
CA VAL A 132 20.88 -12.85 -26.06
C VAL A 132 21.77 -12.08 -27.03
N ILE A 133 21.84 -10.75 -26.89
CA ILE A 133 22.72 -9.89 -27.69
C ILE A 133 24.17 -10.01 -27.22
N ASP A 134 24.39 -9.88 -25.91
CA ASP A 134 25.74 -9.85 -25.32
C ASP A 134 26.30 -11.25 -25.06
N GLY A 135 25.42 -12.23 -24.85
CA GLY A 135 25.74 -13.52 -24.27
C GLY A 135 25.82 -13.46 -22.74
N VAL A 136 25.94 -14.64 -22.14
CA VAL A 136 26.08 -14.85 -20.70
C VAL A 136 27.49 -15.37 -20.39
N THR A 137 28.08 -14.92 -19.28
CA THR A 137 29.32 -15.51 -18.76
C THR A 137 29.08 -15.97 -17.33
N LEU A 138 29.14 -17.27 -17.13
CA LEU A 138 29.01 -17.93 -15.85
C LEU A 138 30.41 -18.13 -15.25
N GLN A 139 30.59 -17.73 -14.00
CA GLN A 139 31.81 -17.99 -13.26
C GLN A 139 31.61 -19.18 -12.32
N ALA A 140 32.29 -20.28 -12.63
CA ALA A 140 32.26 -21.52 -11.86
C ALA A 140 33.16 -21.41 -10.64
N GLU A 141 32.58 -21.70 -9.48
CA GLU A 141 33.25 -21.62 -8.19
C GLU A 141 32.99 -22.89 -7.40
N ARG A 142 33.96 -23.28 -6.55
CA ARG A 142 33.74 -24.39 -5.63
C ARG A 142 32.92 -23.93 -4.43
N PRO A 143 31.94 -24.73 -3.98
CA PRO A 143 31.34 -24.54 -2.68
C PRO A 143 32.41 -24.47 -1.59
N SER A 144 32.21 -23.56 -0.65
CA SER A 144 33.13 -23.34 0.47
C SER A 144 32.42 -23.14 1.80
N ARG A 145 31.09 -23.11 1.80
CA ARG A 145 30.25 -23.08 2.99
C ARG A 145 29.44 -24.36 3.04
N SER A 146 29.71 -25.22 4.02
CA SER A 146 28.82 -26.35 4.33
C SER A 146 27.80 -25.92 5.39
N VAL A 147 26.56 -26.34 5.21
CA VAL A 147 25.45 -26.11 6.15
C VAL A 147 24.78 -27.43 6.49
N THR A 148 24.62 -27.69 7.78
CA THR A 148 23.94 -28.89 8.28
C THR A 148 22.50 -28.58 8.69
N PHE A 149 21.55 -29.39 8.22
CA PHE A 149 20.16 -29.35 8.65
C PHE A 149 19.83 -30.59 9.47
N LEU A 150 19.50 -30.40 10.74
CA LEU A 150 18.93 -31.45 11.58
C LEU A 150 17.43 -31.56 11.29
N LEU A 151 17.02 -32.64 10.63
CA LEU A 151 15.63 -32.95 10.33
C LEU A 151 15.07 -33.80 11.47
N GLN A 152 14.12 -33.27 12.23
CA GLN A 152 13.66 -33.93 13.45
C GLN A 152 12.14 -34.03 13.55
N HIS A 153 11.67 -35.06 14.26
CA HIS A 153 10.29 -35.19 14.70
C HIS A 153 10.27 -35.46 16.21
N ALA A 154 9.57 -34.61 16.97
CA ALA A 154 9.52 -34.70 18.43
C ALA A 154 10.91 -34.78 19.10
N GLY A 155 11.89 -34.04 18.56
CA GLY A 155 13.27 -33.99 19.06
C GLY A 155 14.16 -35.19 18.68
N GLN A 156 13.69 -36.10 17.82
CA GLN A 156 14.48 -37.22 17.29
C GLN A 156 14.79 -37.02 15.82
N GLY A 157 16.04 -37.29 15.41
CA GLY A 157 16.47 -37.23 14.01
C GLY A 157 15.66 -38.18 13.12
N VAL A 158 15.37 -37.73 11.90
CA VAL A 158 14.58 -38.49 10.91
C VAL A 158 15.48 -38.92 9.75
N ALA A 159 15.90 -40.18 9.80
CA ALA A 159 16.76 -40.76 8.78
C ALA A 159 16.11 -40.82 7.40
N ASN A 160 16.92 -40.67 6.34
CA ASN A 160 16.50 -40.73 4.94
C ASN A 160 15.41 -39.71 4.54
N ALA A 161 15.16 -38.70 5.37
CA ALA A 161 14.31 -37.57 4.99
C ALA A 161 15.00 -36.78 3.88
N LYS A 162 14.22 -36.38 2.87
CA LYS A 162 14.66 -35.51 1.79
C LYS A 162 14.61 -34.06 2.26
N LEU A 163 15.57 -33.28 1.78
CA LEU A 163 15.67 -31.85 1.99
C LEU A 163 15.73 -31.17 0.64
N ARG A 164 14.92 -30.13 0.45
CA ARG A 164 15.05 -29.14 -0.63
C ARG A 164 15.28 -27.77 0.00
N ALA A 165 16.40 -27.13 -0.31
CA ALA A 165 16.70 -25.77 0.08
C ALA A 165 16.66 -24.86 -1.14
N LYS A 166 15.87 -23.79 -1.07
CA LYS A 166 15.85 -22.72 -2.07
C LYS A 166 16.88 -21.68 -1.67
N VAL A 167 17.80 -21.37 -2.56
CA VAL A 167 18.80 -20.30 -2.37
C VAL A 167 18.52 -19.09 -3.26
N SER A 168 19.25 -18.00 -3.03
CA SER A 168 19.24 -16.79 -3.85
C SER A 168 19.25 -17.12 -5.35
N ARG A 169 18.54 -16.32 -6.15
CA ARG A 169 18.38 -16.52 -7.62
C ARG A 169 17.56 -17.76 -8.03
N GLY A 170 16.77 -18.32 -7.11
CA GLY A 170 15.78 -19.36 -7.43
C GLY A 170 16.38 -20.74 -7.70
N ILE A 171 17.60 -21.00 -7.23
CA ILE A 171 18.24 -22.31 -7.32
C ILE A 171 17.75 -23.19 -6.19
N GLU A 172 17.57 -24.47 -6.49
CA GLU A 172 17.17 -25.49 -5.53
C GLU A 172 18.27 -26.53 -5.36
N LEU A 173 18.62 -26.78 -4.11
CA LEU A 173 19.62 -27.77 -3.72
C LEU A 173 18.97 -28.87 -2.91
N PHE A 174 19.44 -30.09 -3.09
CA PHE A 174 18.84 -31.29 -2.53
C PHE A 174 19.85 -32.04 -1.66
N ALA A 175 19.38 -32.55 -0.53
CA ALA A 175 20.14 -33.45 0.33
C ALA A 175 19.22 -34.55 0.87
N THR A 176 19.82 -35.62 1.38
CA THR A 176 19.12 -36.69 2.10
C THR A 176 19.77 -36.83 3.47
N ALA A 177 18.96 -36.90 4.52
CA ALA A 177 19.45 -37.05 5.87
C ALA A 177 20.09 -38.42 6.12
N ASP A 178 21.18 -38.43 6.88
CA ASP A 178 21.83 -39.63 7.42
C ASP A 178 21.00 -40.30 8.54
N ASP A 179 21.56 -41.33 9.18
CA ASP A 179 20.88 -42.09 10.25
C ASP A 179 20.57 -41.24 11.50
N ASP A 180 21.29 -40.14 11.71
CA ASP A 180 21.09 -39.20 12.83
C ASP A 180 20.13 -38.04 12.46
N GLY A 181 19.62 -38.02 11.22
CA GLY A 181 18.73 -36.97 10.72
C GLY A 181 19.45 -35.74 10.17
N ASN A 182 20.77 -35.79 9.97
CA ASN A 182 21.54 -34.67 9.43
C ASN A 182 21.58 -34.72 7.91
N ALA A 183 21.14 -33.63 7.27
CA ALA A 183 21.29 -33.41 5.84
C ALA A 183 22.29 -32.27 5.60
N GLU A 184 23.33 -32.52 4.83
CA GLU A 184 24.40 -31.55 4.55
C GLU A 184 24.24 -30.95 3.15
N LEU A 185 24.40 -29.62 3.04
CA LEU A 185 24.38 -28.89 1.78
C LEU A 185 25.63 -28.02 1.65
N ASP A 186 26.31 -28.17 0.52
CA ASP A 186 27.42 -27.35 0.11
C ASP A 186 26.93 -26.12 -0.68
N LEU A 187 27.31 -24.94 -0.21
CA LEU A 187 26.89 -23.63 -0.70
C LEU A 187 28.10 -22.81 -1.19
N LEU A 188 27.88 -22.04 -2.26
CA LEU A 188 28.80 -21.00 -2.69
C LEU A 188 28.80 -19.83 -1.68
N PRO A 189 29.90 -19.07 -1.54
CA PRO A 189 29.99 -17.93 -0.59
C PRO A 189 28.83 -16.93 -0.68
N GLN A 190 28.33 -16.71 -1.90
CA GLN A 190 27.31 -15.74 -2.27
C GLN A 190 25.89 -16.29 -2.21
N GLU A 191 25.70 -17.60 -2.05
CA GLU A 191 24.37 -18.20 -1.97
C GLU A 191 23.74 -17.84 -0.62
N GLU A 192 22.50 -17.37 -0.62
CA GLU A 192 21.73 -17.13 0.61
C GLU A 192 20.55 -18.08 0.69
N LEU A 193 20.31 -18.68 1.85
CA LEU A 193 19.15 -19.53 2.07
C LEU A 193 17.86 -18.69 2.14
N LEU A 194 16.87 -19.04 1.32
CA LEU A 194 15.59 -18.34 1.24
C LEU A 194 14.45 -19.15 1.88
N ALA A 195 14.41 -20.45 1.61
CA ALA A 195 13.39 -21.36 2.14
C ALA A 195 13.92 -22.79 2.21
N VAL A 196 13.29 -23.61 3.05
CA VAL A 196 13.59 -25.03 3.17
C VAL A 196 12.30 -25.83 3.28
N THR A 197 12.24 -26.96 2.59
CA THR A 197 11.19 -27.97 2.68
C THR A 197 11.85 -29.32 2.92
N ALA A 198 11.35 -30.08 3.88
CA ALA A 198 11.84 -31.40 4.21
C ALA A 198 10.68 -32.38 4.36
N TRP A 199 10.87 -33.61 3.89
CA TRP A 199 9.84 -34.65 3.95
C TRP A 199 10.44 -36.04 4.00
N SER A 200 9.74 -36.98 4.64
CA SER A 200 10.08 -38.40 4.62
C SER A 200 9.14 -39.17 3.69
N GLN A 201 9.43 -40.44 3.38
CA GLN A 201 8.56 -41.26 2.52
C GLN A 201 7.17 -41.49 3.17
N LYS A 202 6.26 -40.54 2.93
CA LYS A 202 4.80 -40.57 3.19
C LYS A 202 4.30 -40.37 4.61
N GLU A 203 5.12 -39.90 5.56
CA GLU A 203 4.65 -39.73 6.95
C GLU A 203 4.90 -38.35 7.55
N LEU A 204 5.95 -37.65 7.13
CA LEU A 204 6.37 -36.40 7.76
C LEU A 204 6.69 -35.30 6.74
N ILE A 205 6.34 -34.06 7.06
CA ILE A 205 6.70 -32.85 6.30
C ILE A 205 7.02 -31.68 7.23
N GLY A 206 7.96 -30.83 6.85
CA GLY A 206 8.30 -29.60 7.58
C GLY A 206 9.03 -28.60 6.69
N GLY A 207 9.12 -27.35 7.13
CA GLY A 207 9.74 -26.31 6.33
C GLY A 207 9.47 -24.90 6.87
N TYR A 208 10.23 -23.93 6.37
CA TYR A 208 10.06 -22.52 6.71
C TYR A 208 10.80 -21.62 5.71
N GLN A 209 10.52 -20.32 5.80
CA GLN A 209 11.21 -19.27 5.04
C GLN A 209 12.10 -18.45 5.98
N PHE A 210 13.32 -18.12 5.56
CA PHE A 210 14.31 -17.44 6.40
C PHE A 210 13.90 -15.99 6.74
N SER A 211 13.11 -15.38 5.86
CA SER A 211 12.60 -14.01 6.01
C SER A 211 11.29 -13.91 6.80
N ARG A 212 10.68 -15.03 7.19
CA ARG A 212 9.46 -15.03 8.01
C ARG A 212 9.78 -15.23 9.49
N LYS A 213 8.92 -14.71 10.35
CA LYS A 213 9.10 -14.81 11.81
C LYS A 213 8.94 -16.29 12.26
N PRO A 214 9.69 -16.76 13.28
CA PRO A 214 10.90 -16.12 13.77
C PRO A 214 11.96 -16.11 12.66
N MET A 215 12.53 -14.92 12.38
CA MET A 215 13.55 -14.76 11.34
C MET A 215 14.78 -15.60 11.71
N ARG A 216 15.36 -16.27 10.72
CA ARG A 216 16.53 -17.13 10.89
C ARG A 216 17.69 -16.55 10.12
N ASP A 217 18.90 -16.65 10.68
CA ASP A 217 20.11 -16.21 10.00
C ASP A 217 20.43 -17.16 8.83
N PRO A 218 20.34 -16.74 7.56
CA PRO A 218 20.65 -17.60 6.41
C PRO A 218 22.14 -17.94 6.28
N GLN A 219 23.02 -17.35 7.09
CA GLN A 219 24.46 -17.59 7.11
C GLN A 219 24.91 -18.55 8.22
N ALA A 220 24.00 -19.00 9.09
CA ALA A 220 24.37 -19.92 10.15
C ALA A 220 24.85 -21.26 9.59
N ALA A 221 25.83 -21.87 10.26
CA ALA A 221 26.40 -23.15 9.84
C ALA A 221 25.44 -24.34 10.05
N SER A 222 24.39 -24.15 10.86
CA SER A 222 23.44 -25.23 11.19
C SER A 222 22.02 -24.72 11.39
N HIS A 223 21.06 -25.56 11.01
CA HIS A 223 19.63 -25.31 11.14
C HIS A 223 18.88 -26.54 11.63
N THR A 224 17.69 -26.32 12.18
CA THR A 224 16.78 -27.40 12.60
C THR A 224 15.45 -27.25 11.88
N VAL A 225 14.96 -28.35 11.29
CA VAL A 225 13.65 -28.42 10.63
C VAL A 225 12.77 -29.41 11.38
N ASP A 226 11.72 -28.90 12.03
CA ASP A 226 10.72 -29.74 12.66
C ASP A 226 9.76 -30.31 11.60
N LEU A 227 9.64 -31.64 11.58
CA LEU A 227 8.71 -32.36 10.72
C LEU A 227 7.45 -32.76 11.49
N PHE A 228 6.31 -32.61 10.83
CA PHE A 228 4.98 -32.89 11.35
C PHE A 228 4.38 -34.13 10.71
N LYS A 229 3.62 -34.91 11.48
CA LYS A 229 2.86 -36.04 10.95
C LYS A 229 1.88 -35.56 9.89
N CYS A 230 1.83 -36.26 8.77
CA CYS A 230 0.92 -35.95 7.68
C CYS A 230 -0.40 -36.72 7.81
N LYS A 231 -1.43 -36.24 7.10
CA LYS A 231 -2.64 -36.99 6.77
C LYS A 231 -3.05 -36.67 5.33
N PRO A 232 -3.76 -37.55 4.62
CA PRO A 232 -4.36 -37.21 3.35
C PRO A 232 -5.41 -36.09 3.51
N CYS A 233 -5.36 -35.08 2.65
CA CYS A 233 -6.36 -34.02 2.58
C CYS A 233 -7.02 -34.02 1.20
N PRO A 234 -8.33 -34.29 1.10
CA PRO A 234 -9.06 -34.17 -0.16
C PRO A 234 -9.29 -32.69 -0.51
N ILE A 235 -9.08 -32.37 -1.79
CA ILE A 235 -9.33 -31.08 -2.42
C ILE A 235 -10.40 -31.32 -3.47
N THR A 236 -11.60 -30.79 -3.24
CA THR A 236 -12.75 -30.97 -4.12
C THR A 236 -12.97 -29.71 -4.94
N ILE A 237 -12.97 -29.84 -6.26
CA ILE A 237 -13.24 -28.77 -7.22
C ILE A 237 -14.60 -29.02 -7.87
N LYS A 238 -15.47 -28.02 -7.79
CA LYS A 238 -16.79 -28.01 -8.43
C LYS A 238 -16.98 -26.75 -9.25
N ASP A 239 -17.79 -26.82 -10.30
CA ASP A 239 -18.25 -25.61 -10.98
C ASP A 239 -19.35 -24.89 -10.19
N THR A 240 -19.80 -23.74 -10.69
CA THR A 240 -20.87 -22.94 -10.08
C THR A 240 -22.24 -23.63 -10.04
N ASP A 241 -22.43 -24.70 -10.82
CA ASP A 241 -23.63 -25.55 -10.79
C ASP A 241 -23.47 -26.75 -9.83
N GLY A 242 -22.34 -26.82 -9.11
CA GLY A 242 -22.01 -27.86 -8.16
C GLY A 242 -21.52 -29.17 -8.81
N GLN A 243 -21.26 -29.19 -10.12
CA GLN A 243 -20.76 -30.38 -10.82
C GLN A 243 -19.26 -30.55 -10.59
N PRO A 244 -18.77 -31.80 -10.44
CA PRO A 244 -17.35 -32.06 -10.28
C PRO A 244 -16.55 -31.69 -11.54
N VAL A 245 -15.37 -31.08 -11.35
CA VAL A 245 -14.49 -30.68 -12.47
C VAL A 245 -13.25 -31.57 -12.53
N PRO A 246 -13.16 -32.54 -13.47
CA PRO A 246 -12.02 -33.43 -13.59
C PRO A 246 -10.84 -32.81 -14.35
N GLY A 247 -9.63 -33.34 -14.14
CA GLY A 247 -8.43 -33.00 -14.90
C GLY A 247 -7.84 -31.62 -14.58
N VAL A 248 -8.17 -31.04 -13.43
CA VAL A 248 -7.64 -29.75 -13.00
C VAL A 248 -6.34 -29.97 -12.24
N GLU A 249 -5.24 -29.44 -12.77
CA GLU A 249 -3.94 -29.36 -12.11
C GLU A 249 -3.93 -28.21 -11.10
N LEU A 250 -3.41 -28.45 -9.90
CA LEU A 250 -3.39 -27.49 -8.80
C LEU A 250 -2.17 -27.66 -7.90
N ASP A 251 -1.88 -26.64 -7.09
CA ASP A 251 -0.90 -26.68 -6.01
C ASP A 251 -1.56 -26.33 -4.67
N LEU A 252 -1.10 -26.97 -3.59
CA LEU A 252 -1.51 -26.63 -2.22
C LEU A 252 -0.33 -26.03 -1.46
N GLN A 253 -0.49 -24.79 -1.01
CA GLN A 253 0.41 -24.19 -0.04
C GLN A 253 -0.14 -24.37 1.37
N VAL A 254 0.70 -24.88 2.27
CA VAL A 254 0.39 -24.97 3.69
C VAL A 254 1.41 -24.17 4.49
N ALA A 255 0.92 -23.36 5.42
CA ALA A 255 1.73 -22.62 6.36
C ALA A 255 1.30 -22.87 7.81
N THR A 256 2.25 -22.65 8.73
CA THR A 256 1.99 -22.63 10.17
C THR A 256 0.95 -21.56 10.55
N ALA A 257 0.34 -21.72 11.73
CA ALA A 257 -0.70 -20.84 12.22
C ALA A 257 -0.26 -19.36 12.33
N PRO A 258 -1.21 -18.41 12.33
CA PRO A 258 -0.93 -17.02 12.65
C PRO A 258 -0.24 -16.87 14.02
N PRO A 259 0.64 -15.88 14.21
CA PRO A 259 0.95 -14.78 13.29
C PRO A 259 2.11 -15.07 12.33
N GLU A 260 2.75 -16.24 12.41
CA GLU A 260 4.06 -16.46 11.79
C GLU A 260 4.00 -16.90 10.34
N TYR A 261 2.96 -17.66 9.95
CA TYR A 261 2.69 -18.06 8.57
C TYR A 261 3.94 -18.61 7.83
N ASN A 262 4.74 -19.46 8.46
CA ASN A 262 5.85 -20.14 7.79
C ASN A 262 5.32 -21.15 6.78
N PHE A 263 5.53 -20.90 5.49
CA PHE A 263 5.21 -21.83 4.42
C PHE A 263 6.14 -23.04 4.48
N ILE A 264 5.54 -24.23 4.51
CA ILE A 264 6.22 -25.52 4.60
C ILE A 264 6.75 -25.96 3.22
N GLY A 265 6.06 -25.55 2.15
CA GLY A 265 6.29 -26.00 0.78
C GLY A 265 5.66 -27.36 0.49
N ALA A 266 5.86 -27.86 -0.73
CA ALA A 266 5.37 -29.16 -1.18
C ALA A 266 6.52 -30.08 -1.64
N PRO A 267 6.42 -31.41 -1.43
CA PRO A 267 7.34 -32.40 -2.00
C PRO A 267 7.31 -32.44 -3.53
N ASP A 268 8.44 -32.77 -4.17
CA ASP A 268 8.57 -32.80 -5.64
C ASP A 268 7.83 -33.96 -6.32
N ASP A 269 7.41 -34.97 -5.55
CA ASP A 269 6.76 -36.19 -6.06
C ASP A 269 5.23 -36.16 -5.94
N VAL A 270 4.65 -34.96 -5.79
CA VAL A 270 3.22 -34.76 -5.61
C VAL A 270 2.64 -33.99 -6.79
N ASP A 271 1.98 -34.71 -7.69
CA ASP A 271 1.14 -34.13 -8.74
C ASP A 271 -0.33 -34.13 -8.28
N LEU A 272 -0.93 -32.96 -8.14
CA LEU A 272 -2.35 -32.85 -7.76
C LEU A 272 -3.20 -32.59 -8.99
N VAL A 273 -3.91 -33.63 -9.41
CA VAL A 273 -4.88 -33.57 -10.52
C VAL A 273 -6.22 -34.13 -10.05
N THR A 274 -7.30 -33.42 -10.34
CA THR A 274 -8.64 -33.88 -9.95
C THR A 274 -9.08 -35.10 -10.76
N ASP A 275 -9.65 -36.08 -10.06
CA ASP A 275 -10.26 -37.27 -10.66
C ASP A 275 -11.64 -36.97 -11.30
N GLN A 276 -12.33 -38.00 -11.80
CA GLN A 276 -13.68 -37.89 -12.39
C GLN A 276 -14.75 -37.36 -11.42
N ARG A 277 -14.47 -37.31 -10.12
CA ARG A 277 -15.34 -36.75 -9.07
C ARG A 277 -14.90 -35.34 -8.69
N GLY A 278 -13.96 -34.74 -9.42
CA GLY A 278 -13.41 -33.42 -9.12
C GLY A 278 -12.52 -33.42 -7.88
N VAL A 279 -11.98 -34.57 -7.46
CA VAL A 279 -11.21 -34.68 -6.22
C VAL A 279 -9.74 -34.94 -6.52
N ALA A 280 -8.85 -34.10 -5.99
CA ALA A 280 -7.43 -34.38 -5.83
C ALA A 280 -7.14 -34.70 -4.35
N VAL A 281 -6.12 -35.49 -4.05
CA VAL A 281 -5.77 -35.84 -2.65
C VAL A 281 -4.32 -35.47 -2.38
N TYR A 282 -4.11 -34.49 -1.49
CA TYR A 282 -2.79 -34.11 -1.04
C TYR A 282 -2.32 -35.05 0.08
N PRO A 283 -1.24 -35.84 -0.10
CA PRO A 283 -0.86 -36.87 0.86
C PRO A 283 -0.11 -36.32 2.08
N TYR A 284 0.49 -35.13 1.98
CA TYR A 284 1.39 -34.58 3.00
C TYR A 284 0.76 -33.49 3.86
N PHE A 285 -0.56 -33.47 4.07
CA PHE A 285 -1.18 -32.40 4.85
C PHE A 285 -0.75 -32.46 6.32
N PRO A 286 -0.05 -31.45 6.87
CA PRO A 286 0.52 -31.52 8.20
C PRO A 286 -0.57 -31.49 9.29
N GLN A 287 -0.40 -32.32 10.32
CA GLN A 287 -1.23 -32.33 11.52
C GLN A 287 -0.73 -31.27 12.50
N ILE A 288 -1.07 -30.01 12.19
CA ILE A 288 -0.79 -28.84 13.03
C ILE A 288 -2.09 -28.12 13.35
N ASP A 289 -2.10 -27.36 14.45
CA ASP A 289 -3.26 -26.59 14.85
C ASP A 289 -3.43 -25.38 13.93
N ALA A 290 -4.67 -25.17 13.46
CA ALA A 290 -5.08 -24.02 12.64
C ALA A 290 -4.10 -23.65 11.48
N PRO A 291 -3.79 -24.59 10.56
CA PRO A 291 -2.92 -24.29 9.43
C PRO A 291 -3.54 -23.22 8.53
N TYR A 292 -2.71 -22.34 7.99
CA TYR A 292 -3.10 -21.52 6.86
C TYR A 292 -2.92 -22.31 5.57
N THR A 293 -3.91 -22.28 4.70
CA THR A 293 -3.91 -23.06 3.45
C THR A 293 -4.37 -22.20 2.29
N ASP A 294 -3.69 -22.29 1.16
CA ASP A 294 -4.11 -21.69 -0.11
C ASP A 294 -3.93 -22.70 -1.24
N VAL A 295 -4.88 -22.73 -2.17
CA VAL A 295 -4.83 -23.61 -3.34
C VAL A 295 -4.79 -22.75 -4.59
N ASP A 296 -3.76 -22.94 -5.39
CA ASP A 296 -3.56 -22.28 -6.67
C ASP A 296 -3.95 -23.23 -7.81
N LEU A 297 -4.65 -22.69 -8.82
CA LEU A 297 -5.03 -23.44 -10.03
C LEU A 297 -3.97 -23.26 -11.11
N HIS A 298 -3.49 -24.36 -11.69
CA HIS A 298 -2.53 -24.34 -12.80
C HIS A 298 -3.20 -24.48 -14.18
N HIS A 299 -4.53 -24.48 -14.22
CA HIS A 299 -5.31 -24.69 -15.43
C HIS A 299 -5.96 -23.39 -15.95
N ASN A 300 -5.54 -22.92 -17.13
CA ASN A 300 -6.01 -21.65 -17.72
C ASN A 300 -7.51 -21.59 -18.09
N GLY A 301 -8.19 -22.74 -18.14
CA GLY A 301 -9.61 -22.82 -18.47
C GLY A 301 -10.57 -22.58 -17.30
N TRP A 302 -10.06 -22.42 -16.07
CA TRP A 302 -10.88 -22.20 -14.88
C TRP A 302 -10.27 -21.10 -14.01
N HIS A 303 -11.11 -20.32 -13.34
CA HIS A 303 -10.70 -19.40 -12.28
C HIS A 303 -11.48 -19.67 -11.01
N ARG A 304 -10.87 -19.32 -9.87
CA ARG A 304 -11.46 -19.48 -8.54
C ARG A 304 -12.57 -18.45 -8.34
N VAL A 305 -13.71 -18.90 -7.82
CA VAL A 305 -14.81 -18.04 -7.35
C VAL A 305 -14.77 -17.95 -5.83
N GLU A 306 -14.72 -19.11 -5.17
CA GLU A 306 -14.64 -19.21 -3.72
C GLU A 306 -13.82 -20.44 -3.35
N SER A 307 -13.26 -20.41 -2.14
CA SER A 307 -12.61 -21.57 -1.55
C SER A 307 -12.75 -21.55 -0.04
N LYS A 308 -12.90 -22.73 0.54
CA LYS A 308 -12.98 -22.90 1.99
C LYS A 308 -12.25 -24.17 2.43
N PHE A 309 -11.66 -24.09 3.61
CA PHE A 309 -11.07 -25.23 4.29
C PHE A 309 -11.87 -25.51 5.57
N GLU A 310 -12.64 -26.59 5.58
CA GLU A 310 -13.53 -26.98 6.69
C GLU A 310 -13.40 -28.48 6.93
N GLU A 311 -13.55 -28.96 8.16
CA GLU A 311 -13.54 -30.39 8.49
C GLU A 311 -12.36 -31.22 7.90
N ASN A 312 -11.19 -30.61 7.71
CA ASN A 312 -10.03 -31.24 7.06
C ASN A 312 -10.21 -31.60 5.57
N ARG A 313 -11.06 -30.87 4.85
CA ARG A 313 -11.15 -30.92 3.40
C ARG A 313 -11.10 -29.51 2.82
N PHE A 314 -10.55 -29.40 1.62
CA PHE A 314 -10.60 -28.17 0.85
C PHE A 314 -11.73 -28.30 -0.17
N GLU A 315 -12.60 -27.29 -0.24
CA GLU A 315 -13.62 -27.17 -1.27
C GLU A 315 -13.39 -25.87 -2.04
N MET A 316 -13.34 -25.97 -3.36
CA MET A 316 -13.19 -24.84 -4.26
C MET A 316 -14.30 -24.85 -5.30
N THR A 317 -14.98 -23.72 -5.42
CA THR A 317 -15.89 -23.47 -6.54
C THR A 317 -15.14 -22.69 -7.60
N VAL A 318 -15.16 -23.19 -8.82
CA VAL A 318 -14.52 -22.59 -9.98
C VAL A 318 -15.54 -22.20 -11.02
N LYS A 319 -15.16 -21.28 -11.89
CA LYS A 319 -15.94 -20.90 -13.06
C LYS A 319 -15.06 -20.99 -14.29
N LYS A 320 -15.66 -21.38 -15.40
CA LYS A 320 -14.94 -21.50 -16.67
C LYS A 320 -14.44 -20.12 -17.08
N SER A 321 -13.17 -20.05 -17.47
CA SER A 321 -12.57 -18.80 -17.92
C SER A 321 -13.25 -18.29 -19.19
N VAL A 322 -13.37 -16.98 -19.29
CA VAL A 322 -13.95 -16.26 -20.42
C VAL A 322 -13.04 -16.44 -21.64
N GLY A 323 -13.66 -16.56 -22.82
CA GLY A 323 -12.92 -16.58 -24.07
C GLY A 323 -12.14 -15.27 -24.25
N ARG A 324 -10.81 -15.37 -24.39
CA ARG A 324 -9.94 -14.23 -24.67
C ARG A 324 -9.92 -13.91 -26.16
N ALA A 325 -9.78 -12.64 -26.48
CA ALA A 325 -9.59 -12.16 -27.84
C ALA A 325 -8.09 -12.01 -28.14
N THR A 326 -7.63 -12.62 -29.22
CA THR A 326 -6.26 -12.41 -29.71
C THR A 326 -6.20 -11.08 -30.44
N ILE A 327 -5.42 -10.14 -29.92
CA ILE A 327 -5.16 -8.84 -30.54
C ILE A 327 -3.75 -8.79 -31.12
N ALA A 328 -3.55 -7.84 -32.03
CA ALA A 328 -2.24 -7.56 -32.62
C ALA A 328 -1.75 -6.18 -32.18
N GLY A 329 -0.45 -6.07 -31.96
CA GLY A 329 0.23 -4.82 -31.65
C GLY A 329 1.54 -4.69 -32.40
N HIS A 330 2.12 -3.49 -32.32
CA HIS A 330 3.39 -3.18 -32.96
C HIS A 330 4.22 -2.22 -32.12
N VAL A 331 5.53 -2.45 -32.15
CA VAL A 331 6.53 -1.59 -31.53
C VAL A 331 7.33 -0.88 -32.62
N SER A 332 7.39 0.45 -32.59
CA SER A 332 8.11 1.32 -33.53
C SER A 332 9.27 2.08 -32.87
N GLY A 333 10.23 2.54 -33.67
CA GLY A 333 11.37 3.34 -33.23
C GLY A 333 12.59 3.19 -34.14
N ASP A 334 13.19 4.31 -34.55
CA ASP A 334 14.15 4.35 -35.68
C ASP A 334 15.59 3.94 -35.29
N ALA A 335 15.87 3.78 -34.00
CA ALA A 335 17.23 3.64 -33.48
C ALA A 335 17.63 2.20 -33.07
N VAL A 336 16.73 1.20 -33.20
CA VAL A 336 16.98 -0.15 -32.69
C VAL A 336 16.24 -1.22 -33.49
N PHE A 337 16.81 -2.43 -33.53
CA PHE A 337 16.11 -3.60 -34.04
C PHE A 337 14.88 -3.93 -33.16
N ARG A 338 13.70 -4.02 -33.79
CA ARG A 338 12.38 -4.02 -33.14
C ARG A 338 11.94 -5.36 -32.56
N GLY A 339 12.65 -6.46 -32.85
CA GLY A 339 12.34 -7.77 -32.30
C GLY A 339 12.93 -8.03 -30.91
N GLY A 340 12.30 -8.94 -30.18
CA GLY A 340 12.76 -9.46 -28.89
C GLY A 340 12.37 -8.64 -27.66
N PHE A 341 11.50 -7.63 -27.77
CA PHE A 341 11.09 -6.80 -26.62
C PHE A 341 9.97 -7.47 -25.80
N ASP A 342 10.10 -7.46 -24.47
CA ASP A 342 9.05 -7.87 -23.53
C ASP A 342 7.96 -6.80 -23.46
N VAL A 343 6.78 -7.10 -24.00
CA VAL A 343 5.58 -6.27 -23.91
C VAL A 343 4.69 -6.82 -22.80
N ARG A 344 4.25 -5.92 -21.91
CA ARG A 344 3.38 -6.23 -20.77
C ARG A 344 2.07 -5.51 -20.90
N LEU A 345 0.99 -6.23 -20.63
CA LEU A 345 -0.36 -5.70 -20.51
C LEU A 345 -0.89 -6.08 -19.12
N GLY A 346 -1.37 -5.10 -18.36
CA GLY A 346 -1.96 -5.34 -17.03
C GLY A 346 -3.34 -4.70 -16.89
N THR A 347 -4.29 -5.39 -16.26
CA THR A 347 -5.62 -4.83 -15.93
C THR A 347 -6.08 -5.24 -14.54
N PHE A 348 -6.86 -4.37 -13.90
CA PHE A 348 -7.56 -4.68 -12.64
C PHE A 348 -8.87 -5.45 -12.86
N GLN A 349 -9.34 -5.58 -14.11
CA GLN A 349 -10.56 -6.30 -14.48
C GLN A 349 -10.25 -7.79 -14.69
N ALA A 350 -9.60 -8.42 -13.70
CA ALA A 350 -9.30 -9.85 -13.74
C ALA A 350 -10.56 -10.70 -13.53
N GLU A 351 -10.50 -11.98 -13.93
CA GLU A 351 -11.62 -12.91 -13.73
C GLU A 351 -11.81 -13.31 -12.26
N GLU A 352 -10.76 -13.18 -11.44
CA GLU A 352 -10.79 -13.40 -9.99
C GLU A 352 -10.79 -12.05 -9.27
N GLU A 353 -11.75 -11.84 -8.37
CA GLU A 353 -11.87 -10.62 -7.59
C GLU A 353 -10.59 -10.33 -6.79
N GLY A 354 -10.13 -9.07 -6.83
CA GLY A 354 -8.92 -8.64 -6.13
C GLY A 354 -7.60 -9.07 -6.77
N ARG A 355 -7.62 -9.77 -7.92
CA ARG A 355 -6.43 -10.09 -8.72
C ARG A 355 -6.19 -9.07 -9.84
N ILE A 356 -4.96 -9.06 -10.35
CA ILE A 356 -4.57 -8.30 -11.54
C ILE A 356 -4.31 -9.32 -12.65
N ASP A 357 -4.88 -9.12 -13.83
CA ASP A 357 -4.57 -9.93 -15.00
C ASP A 357 -3.35 -9.34 -15.71
N PHE A 358 -2.30 -10.15 -15.85
CA PHE A 358 -1.10 -9.79 -16.60
C PHE A 358 -0.90 -10.71 -17.80
N VAL A 359 -0.76 -10.09 -18.97
CA VAL A 359 -0.39 -10.75 -20.22
C VAL A 359 1.01 -10.31 -20.61
N PHE A 360 1.82 -11.28 -21.03
CA PHE A 360 3.21 -11.09 -21.43
C PHE A 360 3.41 -11.62 -22.84
N THR A 361 4.15 -10.91 -23.67
CA THR A 361 4.48 -11.34 -25.03
C THR A 361 5.81 -10.74 -25.48
N THR A 362 6.44 -11.34 -26.47
CA THR A 362 7.72 -10.89 -27.03
C THR A 362 7.54 -10.48 -28.48
N THR A 363 8.12 -9.34 -28.88
CA THR A 363 8.00 -8.87 -30.26
C THR A 363 8.72 -9.76 -31.28
N ASN A 364 8.05 -10.00 -32.40
CA ASN A 364 8.58 -10.64 -33.60
C ASN A 364 9.71 -9.80 -34.23
N PRO A 365 10.53 -10.37 -35.14
CA PRO A 365 11.61 -9.64 -35.81
C PRO A 365 11.21 -8.30 -36.47
N ASP A 366 9.97 -8.17 -36.94
CA ASP A 366 9.45 -6.96 -37.57
C ASP A 366 8.93 -5.92 -36.56
N GLY A 367 8.82 -6.26 -35.28
CA GLY A 367 8.25 -5.42 -34.22
C GLY A 367 6.79 -5.72 -33.89
N SER A 368 6.12 -6.62 -34.63
CA SER A 368 4.75 -7.06 -34.32
C SER A 368 4.70 -7.98 -33.11
N PHE A 369 3.55 -8.06 -32.45
CA PHE A 369 3.28 -9.04 -31.40
C PHE A 369 1.79 -9.37 -31.33
N THR A 370 1.46 -10.49 -30.70
CA THR A 370 0.08 -10.89 -30.37
C THR A 370 -0.07 -11.09 -28.88
N ALA A 371 -1.27 -10.85 -28.37
CA ALA A 371 -1.61 -11.07 -26.97
C ALA A 371 -3.09 -11.47 -26.83
N ASP A 372 -3.39 -12.35 -25.89
CA ASP A 372 -4.75 -12.80 -25.58
C ASP A 372 -5.30 -12.03 -24.39
N VAL A 373 -6.24 -11.14 -24.67
CA VAL A 373 -6.80 -10.19 -23.70
C VAL A 373 -8.23 -10.54 -23.33
N LEU A 374 -8.63 -10.15 -22.12
CA LEU A 374 -10.04 -10.18 -21.73
C LEU A 374 -10.81 -9.13 -22.57
N PRO A 375 -11.98 -9.49 -23.14
CA PRO A 375 -12.84 -8.52 -23.81
C PRO A 375 -13.27 -7.39 -22.87
N ASP A 376 -13.39 -6.17 -23.40
CA ASP A 376 -13.87 -4.96 -22.72
C ASP A 376 -13.04 -4.50 -21.49
N ALA A 377 -11.92 -5.19 -21.20
CA ALA A 377 -11.01 -4.79 -20.16
C ALA A 377 -10.07 -3.68 -20.63
N THR A 378 -9.88 -2.66 -19.79
CA THR A 378 -8.88 -1.61 -20.01
C THR A 378 -7.53 -2.11 -19.55
N TYR A 379 -6.58 -2.22 -20.47
CA TYR A 379 -5.21 -2.66 -20.20
C TYR A 379 -4.23 -1.49 -20.19
N CYS A 380 -3.38 -1.47 -19.17
CA CYS A 380 -2.16 -0.67 -19.11
C CYS A 380 -1.04 -1.42 -19.86
N VAL A 381 -0.46 -0.81 -20.89
CA VAL A 381 0.46 -1.47 -21.84
C VAL A 381 1.79 -0.72 -21.94
N TYR A 382 2.90 -1.46 -21.87
CA TYR A 382 4.25 -0.91 -21.99
C TYR A 382 5.29 -1.95 -22.39
N VAL A 383 6.45 -1.50 -22.88
CA VAL A 383 7.66 -2.34 -23.03
C VAL A 383 8.47 -2.31 -21.74
N ASN A 384 8.94 -3.48 -21.31
CA ASN A 384 9.86 -3.62 -20.19
C ASN A 384 11.19 -4.21 -20.64
N ASP A 385 12.19 -3.35 -20.88
CA ASP A 385 13.55 -3.74 -21.29
C ASP A 385 14.59 -3.00 -20.42
N GLU A 386 15.81 -3.55 -20.34
CA GLU A 386 16.93 -2.95 -19.57
C GLU A 386 17.36 -1.59 -20.14
N GLN A 387 17.25 -1.38 -21.46
CA GLN A 387 17.76 -0.19 -22.14
C GLN A 387 16.68 0.69 -22.77
N TRP A 388 15.63 0.06 -23.28
CA TRP A 388 14.58 0.72 -24.04
C TRP A 388 13.27 0.71 -23.24
N VAL A 389 12.54 1.81 -23.36
CA VAL A 389 11.28 2.02 -22.65
C VAL A 389 10.26 2.61 -23.59
N THR A 390 8.99 2.49 -23.23
CA THR A 390 7.91 3.23 -23.87
C THR A 390 7.26 4.15 -22.84
N GLN A 391 6.54 5.17 -23.30
CA GLN A 391 5.48 5.70 -22.46
C GLN A 391 4.43 4.61 -22.26
N THR A 392 3.87 4.55 -21.06
CA THR A 392 2.76 3.64 -20.77
C THR A 392 1.48 4.20 -21.37
N ILE A 393 0.70 3.35 -22.03
CA ILE A 393 -0.62 3.69 -22.56
C ILE A 393 -1.69 2.86 -21.85
N ASP A 394 -2.93 3.31 -21.89
CA ASP A 394 -4.09 2.53 -21.47
C ASP A 394 -5.21 2.61 -22.51
N LEU A 395 -5.86 1.48 -22.78
CA LEU A 395 -6.99 1.37 -23.70
C LEU A 395 -7.73 0.03 -23.50
N ILE A 396 -8.91 -0.08 -24.10
CA ILE A 396 -9.59 -1.37 -24.30
C ILE A 396 -9.08 -1.97 -25.61
N PRO A 397 -8.27 -3.05 -25.61
CA PRO A 397 -7.70 -3.57 -26.85
C PRO A 397 -8.74 -4.26 -27.75
N TYR A 398 -9.78 -4.84 -27.14
CA TYR A 398 -10.88 -5.51 -27.85
C TYR A 398 -12.23 -5.14 -27.22
N GLU A 399 -13.11 -4.53 -28.01
CA GLU A 399 -14.48 -4.17 -27.65
C GLU A 399 -15.43 -5.26 -28.18
N SER A 400 -16.10 -6.00 -27.30
CA SER A 400 -16.90 -7.16 -27.69
C SER A 400 -18.20 -6.78 -28.41
N ASP A 401 -18.88 -5.72 -27.94
CA ASP A 401 -20.14 -5.24 -28.50
C ASP A 401 -20.00 -4.78 -29.96
N SER A 402 -18.90 -4.10 -30.27
CA SER A 402 -18.60 -3.58 -31.61
C SER A 402 -17.72 -4.52 -32.44
N GLN A 403 -17.23 -5.62 -31.82
CA GLN A 403 -16.19 -6.50 -32.35
C GLN A 403 -14.95 -5.75 -32.87
N LYS A 404 -14.68 -4.58 -32.29
CA LYS A 404 -13.62 -3.68 -32.75
C LYS A 404 -12.33 -4.00 -32.00
N THR A 405 -11.23 -4.09 -32.76
CA THR A 405 -9.88 -4.17 -32.19
C THR A 405 -9.23 -2.80 -32.26
N ASN A 406 -8.72 -2.32 -31.13
CA ASN A 406 -7.97 -1.07 -31.05
C ASN A 406 -6.47 -1.38 -31.17
N THR A 407 -5.77 -0.64 -32.03
CA THR A 407 -4.36 -0.89 -32.34
C THR A 407 -3.47 -0.57 -31.13
N LEU A 408 -2.66 -1.55 -30.71
CA LEU A 408 -1.57 -1.33 -29.76
C LEU A 408 -0.32 -0.84 -30.50
N ALA A 409 -0.04 0.46 -30.43
CA ALA A 409 1.14 1.07 -31.03
C ALA A 409 2.05 1.67 -29.95
N LEU A 410 3.26 1.11 -29.80
CA LEU A 410 4.21 1.51 -28.78
C LEU A 410 5.46 2.10 -29.42
N ASN A 411 5.84 3.31 -29.02
CA ASN A 411 7.03 3.99 -29.51
C ASN A 411 8.19 3.82 -28.53
N LEU A 412 9.26 3.16 -28.98
CA LEU A 412 10.48 2.97 -28.20
C LEU A 412 11.26 4.26 -28.08
N GLY A 413 11.68 4.57 -26.86
CA GLY A 413 12.72 5.52 -26.55
C GLY A 413 13.84 4.85 -25.75
N LYS A 414 15.04 5.41 -25.80
CA LYS A 414 16.09 5.02 -24.86
C LYS A 414 15.69 5.49 -23.46
N GLY A 415 15.78 4.62 -22.46
CA GLY A 415 15.45 5.01 -21.10
C GLY A 415 16.41 6.09 -20.56
N ILE A 416 15.91 6.86 -19.61
CA ILE A 416 16.65 7.94 -18.94
C ILE A 416 17.37 7.33 -17.73
N PRO A 417 18.69 7.56 -17.56
CA PRO A 417 19.44 7.01 -16.45
C PRO A 417 19.02 7.65 -15.14
N VAL A 418 18.67 6.81 -14.18
CA VAL A 418 18.48 7.16 -12.77
C VAL A 418 19.56 6.47 -11.97
N ARG A 419 20.18 7.23 -11.07
CA ARG A 419 21.22 6.72 -10.16
C ARG A 419 20.72 6.80 -8.73
N VAL A 420 20.68 5.66 -8.05
CA VAL A 420 20.33 5.57 -6.63
C VAL A 420 21.58 5.21 -5.85
N ARG A 421 21.91 5.98 -4.81
CA ARG A 421 22.98 5.70 -3.85
C ARG A 421 22.37 5.33 -2.50
N LEU A 422 22.83 4.23 -1.93
CA LEU A 422 22.48 3.76 -0.61
C LEU A 422 23.70 3.77 0.32
N THR A 423 23.50 4.29 1.52
CA THR A 423 24.55 4.44 2.54
C THR A 423 23.99 4.18 3.93
N ALA A 424 24.82 3.79 4.89
CA ALA A 424 24.43 3.61 6.29
C ALA A 424 25.44 4.20 7.29
N GLY A 425 24.94 4.60 8.47
CA GLY A 425 25.75 5.09 9.60
C GLY A 425 26.26 6.52 9.42
N ASP A 426 26.77 7.12 10.49
CA ASP A 426 27.31 8.49 10.49
C ASP A 426 28.38 8.73 9.41
N ASP A 427 29.17 7.70 9.07
CA ASP A 427 30.22 7.77 8.04
C ASP A 427 29.69 7.59 6.60
N ALA A 428 28.38 7.43 6.43
CA ALA A 428 27.70 7.15 5.15
C ALA A 428 28.35 6.00 4.36
N THR A 429 28.63 4.89 5.05
CA THR A 429 29.25 3.71 4.46
C THR A 429 28.35 3.14 3.35
N PRO A 430 28.88 2.87 2.14
CA PRO A 430 28.08 2.31 1.06
C PRO A 430 27.41 0.98 1.41
N MET A 431 26.14 0.82 1.06
CA MET A 431 25.39 -0.43 1.27
C MET A 431 25.38 -1.26 -0.01
N GLN A 432 26.15 -2.35 -0.05
CA GLN A 432 26.22 -3.28 -1.19
C GLN A 432 25.08 -4.31 -1.14
N GLY A 433 24.62 -4.78 -2.30
CA GLY A 433 23.71 -5.92 -2.43
C GLY A 433 22.27 -5.63 -1.98
N VAL A 434 21.92 -4.38 -1.71
CA VAL A 434 20.56 -4.02 -1.31
C VAL A 434 19.67 -3.93 -2.55
N ARG A 435 18.51 -4.59 -2.51
CA ARG A 435 17.53 -4.55 -3.60
C ARG A 435 16.86 -3.18 -3.66
N VAL A 436 16.75 -2.62 -4.86
CA VAL A 436 16.10 -1.35 -5.13
C VAL A 436 15.08 -1.53 -6.24
N LEU A 437 13.82 -1.26 -5.92
CA LEU A 437 12.68 -1.34 -6.84
C LEU A 437 12.35 0.05 -7.38
N PHE A 438 12.26 0.15 -8.71
CA PHE A 438 11.92 1.32 -9.50
C PHE A 438 10.51 1.14 -10.05
N ARG A 439 9.59 2.03 -9.70
CA ARG A 439 8.18 1.97 -10.11
C ARG A 439 7.77 3.22 -10.88
N SER A 440 7.48 3.06 -12.17
CA SER A 440 6.88 4.08 -13.02
C SER A 440 5.38 3.82 -13.11
N LYS A 441 4.62 4.42 -12.18
CA LYS A 441 3.18 4.24 -12.05
C LYS A 441 2.40 5.07 -13.08
N HIS A 442 1.50 4.41 -13.78
CA HIS A 442 0.55 4.98 -14.74
C HIS A 442 -0.87 4.90 -14.16
N PRO A 443 -1.51 6.03 -13.79
CA PRO A 443 -2.89 6.03 -13.35
C PRO A 443 -3.84 5.92 -14.55
N PHE A 444 -4.87 5.09 -14.46
CA PHE A 444 -5.91 4.97 -15.49
C PHE A 444 -7.27 4.66 -14.87
N THR A 445 -8.33 4.82 -15.67
CA THR A 445 -9.71 4.56 -15.26
C THR A 445 -10.35 3.51 -16.15
N TRP A 446 -11.26 2.72 -15.60
CA TRP A 446 -12.03 1.73 -16.35
C TRP A 446 -13.50 1.76 -15.92
N ARG A 447 -14.35 1.06 -16.66
CA ARG A 447 -15.74 0.80 -16.28
C ARG A 447 -15.88 -0.65 -15.84
N GLU A 448 -16.59 -0.86 -14.75
CA GLU A 448 -16.87 -2.19 -14.21
C GLU A 448 -18.27 -2.17 -13.60
N ASN A 449 -19.14 -3.06 -14.06
CA ASN A 449 -20.56 -3.09 -13.65
C ASN A 449 -21.27 -1.72 -13.80
N GLY A 450 -20.94 -0.98 -14.86
CA GLY A 450 -21.49 0.36 -15.13
C GLY A 450 -20.81 1.50 -14.37
N GLU A 451 -20.02 1.21 -13.35
CA GLU A 451 -19.37 2.21 -12.49
C GLU A 451 -17.97 2.57 -12.98
N LYS A 452 -17.59 3.83 -12.84
CA LYS A 452 -16.23 4.30 -13.11
C LYS A 452 -15.33 3.94 -11.94
N ARG A 453 -14.25 3.21 -12.23
CA ARG A 453 -13.20 2.82 -11.28
C ARG A 453 -11.87 3.46 -11.68
N SER A 454 -10.93 3.52 -10.74
CA SER A 454 -9.60 4.09 -10.98
C SER A 454 -8.53 3.37 -10.18
N GLY A 455 -7.31 3.34 -10.72
CA GLY A 455 -6.19 2.61 -10.15
C GLY A 455 -4.89 2.98 -10.86
N SER A 456 -3.80 2.31 -10.50
CA SER A 456 -2.53 2.51 -11.16
C SER A 456 -1.72 1.22 -11.27
N LEU A 457 -1.31 0.92 -12.50
CA LEU A 457 -0.31 -0.09 -12.85
C LEU A 457 0.83 0.60 -13.58
N GLY A 458 1.91 -0.11 -13.88
CA GLY A 458 2.97 0.47 -14.69
C GLY A 458 4.21 -0.40 -14.71
N ARG A 459 5.32 0.20 -15.13
CA ARG A 459 6.59 -0.50 -15.25
C ARG A 459 7.26 -0.60 -13.89
N ASP A 460 7.43 -1.84 -13.45
CA ASP A 460 8.26 -2.20 -12.31
C ASP A 460 9.58 -2.83 -12.80
N SER A 461 10.68 -2.41 -12.22
CA SER A 461 12.01 -2.97 -12.46
C SER A 461 12.82 -2.90 -11.19
N ASP A 462 13.72 -3.85 -10.95
CA ASP A 462 14.59 -3.80 -9.78
C ASP A 462 16.05 -4.12 -10.13
N GLY A 463 16.92 -3.75 -9.22
CA GLY A 463 18.35 -4.03 -9.27
C GLY A 463 18.95 -4.06 -7.88
N HIS A 464 20.23 -4.40 -7.79
CA HIS A 464 20.97 -4.44 -6.53
C HIS A 464 22.11 -3.42 -6.57
N THR A 465 22.45 -2.86 -5.42
CA THR A 465 23.57 -1.92 -5.31
C THR A 465 24.92 -2.62 -5.46
N ASP A 466 25.85 -1.94 -6.16
CA ASP A 466 27.24 -2.35 -6.30
C ASP A 466 28.05 -2.11 -5.00
N GLY A 467 29.36 -2.42 -5.00
CA GLY A 467 30.25 -2.19 -3.86
C GLY A 467 30.45 -0.70 -3.49
N GLN A 468 29.97 0.23 -4.31
CA GLN A 468 29.91 1.66 -4.01
C GLN A 468 28.51 2.09 -3.52
N GLY A 469 27.63 1.13 -3.25
CA GLY A 469 26.26 1.36 -2.81
C GLY A 469 25.40 1.97 -3.91
N ILE A 470 25.76 1.80 -5.18
CA ILE A 470 25.07 2.45 -6.30
C ILE A 470 24.32 1.40 -7.14
N VAL A 471 23.09 1.73 -7.51
CA VAL A 471 22.35 1.03 -8.57
C VAL A 471 21.93 2.04 -9.63
N ARG A 472 21.95 1.62 -10.89
CA ARG A 472 21.54 2.44 -12.03
C ARG A 472 20.42 1.71 -12.78
N MET A 473 19.43 2.47 -13.21
CA MET A 473 18.30 1.94 -13.99
C MET A 473 17.95 2.93 -15.09
N LEU A 474 17.55 2.40 -16.25
CA LEU A 474 16.97 3.20 -17.33
C LEU A 474 15.45 3.13 -17.21
N VAL A 475 14.80 4.29 -17.15
CA VAL A 475 13.36 4.43 -16.91
C VAL A 475 12.73 5.45 -17.87
N PRO A 476 11.40 5.41 -18.11
CA PRO A 476 10.74 6.48 -18.86
C PRO A 476 10.74 7.81 -18.09
N ALA A 477 10.57 8.92 -18.81
CA ALA A 477 10.34 10.23 -18.20
C ALA A 477 9.03 10.23 -17.40
N GLY A 478 8.97 11.00 -16.31
CA GLY A 478 7.77 11.13 -15.48
C GLY A 478 8.00 10.78 -14.02
N LYS A 479 6.91 10.54 -13.28
CA LYS A 479 6.97 10.23 -11.85
C LYS A 479 7.57 8.84 -11.62
N LEU A 480 8.58 8.77 -10.76
CA LEU A 480 9.23 7.55 -10.36
C LEU A 480 9.19 7.41 -8.84
N GLU A 481 8.81 6.23 -8.36
CA GLU A 481 8.96 5.83 -6.97
C GLU A 481 10.07 4.79 -6.85
N VAL A 482 11.04 5.04 -5.97
CA VAL A 482 12.16 4.16 -5.70
C VAL A 482 12.03 3.62 -4.28
N ASN A 483 12.11 2.31 -4.11
CA ASN A 483 12.04 1.63 -2.82
C ASN A 483 13.30 0.78 -2.60
N ALA A 484 14.09 1.09 -1.58
CA ALA A 484 15.18 0.25 -1.11
C ALA A 484 14.66 -0.77 -0.10
N MET A 485 15.12 -2.02 -0.23
CA MET A 485 14.63 -3.15 0.53
C MET A 485 15.78 -4.09 0.94
N SER A 486 15.93 -4.31 2.24
CA SER A 486 16.79 -5.35 2.83
C SER A 486 16.00 -6.19 3.86
N SER A 487 16.62 -7.14 4.56
CA SER A 487 15.88 -7.95 5.56
C SER A 487 15.33 -7.13 6.73
N ASP A 488 16.03 -6.05 7.10
CA ASP A 488 15.77 -5.27 8.32
C ASP A 488 15.58 -3.76 8.08
N TRP A 489 15.57 -3.32 6.82
CA TRP A 489 15.43 -1.90 6.46
C TRP A 489 14.63 -1.69 5.16
N ARG A 490 13.79 -0.65 5.17
CA ARG A 490 13.02 -0.13 4.04
C ARG A 490 13.15 1.39 3.98
N ALA A 491 13.31 1.93 2.79
CA ALA A 491 13.21 3.36 2.54
C ALA A 491 12.63 3.62 1.15
N ASN A 492 11.92 4.73 0.97
CA ASN A 492 11.45 5.14 -0.34
C ASN A 492 11.64 6.63 -0.61
N GLN A 493 11.67 6.98 -1.89
CA GLN A 493 11.67 8.36 -2.36
C GLN A 493 11.00 8.45 -3.73
N LYS A 494 10.33 9.58 -3.98
CA LYS A 494 9.71 9.91 -5.27
C LYS A 494 10.47 11.03 -5.94
N ILE A 495 10.67 10.93 -7.25
CA ILE A 495 11.25 11.98 -8.10
C ILE A 495 10.43 12.14 -9.38
N VAL A 496 10.63 13.26 -10.08
CA VAL A 496 10.22 13.42 -11.48
C VAL A 496 11.48 13.23 -12.33
N VAL A 497 11.46 12.24 -13.21
CA VAL A 497 12.56 11.92 -14.11
C VAL A 497 12.44 12.76 -15.37
N GLU A 498 13.48 13.53 -15.67
CA GLU A 498 13.55 14.43 -16.81
C GLU A 498 14.75 14.08 -17.70
N PRO A 499 14.64 14.21 -19.03
CA PRO A 499 15.79 14.13 -19.93
C PRO A 499 16.87 15.15 -19.51
N ASP A 500 18.13 14.79 -19.66
CA ASP A 500 19.31 15.64 -19.39
C ASP A 500 19.49 16.15 -17.93
N ALA A 501 18.57 15.82 -17.03
CA ALA A 501 18.72 16.05 -15.60
C ALA A 501 19.64 14.99 -14.96
N LYS A 502 20.17 15.29 -13.76
CA LYS A 502 21.03 14.34 -13.02
C LYS A 502 20.29 13.07 -12.59
N ASN A 503 19.00 13.17 -12.28
CA ASN A 503 18.15 12.06 -11.83
C ASN A 503 18.82 11.19 -10.74
N GLU A 504 19.29 11.84 -9.66
CA GLU A 504 19.98 11.17 -8.54
C GLU A 504 19.09 11.09 -7.30
N ILE A 505 19.13 9.94 -6.64
CA ILE A 505 18.44 9.66 -5.37
C ILE A 505 19.50 9.19 -4.36
N HIS A 506 19.40 9.68 -3.13
CA HIS A 506 20.23 9.22 -2.02
C HIS A 506 19.31 8.79 -0.88
N LEU A 507 19.29 7.49 -0.59
CA LEU A 507 18.63 6.95 0.59
C LEU A 507 19.69 6.56 1.61
N HIS A 508 19.46 6.92 2.86
CA HIS A 508 20.41 6.75 3.94
C HIS A 508 19.77 6.03 5.12
N ARG A 509 20.43 4.99 5.62
CA ARG A 509 20.07 4.32 6.87
C ARG A 509 20.88 4.92 8.01
N GLU A 510 20.22 5.55 8.97
CA GLU A 510 20.91 6.25 10.06
C GLU A 510 21.86 5.35 10.87
N LEU A 511 21.44 4.10 11.16
CA LEU A 511 22.26 3.14 11.89
C LEU A 511 22.87 2.08 10.96
N ALA A 512 24.20 1.99 10.93
CA ALA A 512 24.92 0.92 10.21
C ALA A 512 24.95 -0.40 10.98
N LYS A 513 24.94 -0.34 12.31
CA LYS A 513 24.99 -1.49 13.22
C LYS A 513 23.91 -1.35 14.29
N ALA A 514 23.57 -2.46 14.92
CA ALA A 514 22.65 -2.41 16.05
C ALA A 514 23.26 -1.60 17.20
N VAL A 515 22.43 -0.87 17.92
CA VAL A 515 22.78 -0.12 19.12
C VAL A 515 22.15 -0.81 20.33
N ALA A 516 22.90 -0.92 21.42
CA ALA A 516 22.39 -1.42 22.68
C ALA A 516 21.46 -0.39 23.32
N VAL A 517 20.30 -0.83 23.76
CA VAL A 517 19.29 -0.02 24.44
C VAL A 517 19.01 -0.63 25.80
N GLY A 518 19.34 0.12 26.85
CA GLY A 518 19.03 -0.24 28.23
C GLY A 518 17.86 0.57 28.76
N GLY A 519 17.01 -0.06 29.56
CA GLY A 519 15.85 0.60 30.14
C GLY A 519 15.47 0.10 31.52
N THR A 520 14.63 0.89 32.18
CA THR A 520 14.12 0.62 33.53
C THR A 520 12.65 0.98 33.61
N ILE A 521 11.89 0.18 34.35
CA ILE A 521 10.52 0.49 34.74
C ILE A 521 10.57 1.38 35.99
N VAL A 522 9.84 2.50 35.96
CA VAL A 522 9.68 3.39 37.11
C VAL A 522 8.32 3.08 37.75
N PRO A 523 8.27 2.59 38.99
CA PRO A 523 7.02 2.21 39.64
C PRO A 523 6.16 3.44 39.94
N TRP A 524 4.84 3.26 40.00
CA TRP A 524 3.91 4.33 40.44
C TRP A 524 4.11 4.71 41.91
N SER A 525 4.46 3.71 42.72
CA SER A 525 4.75 3.83 44.15
C SER A 525 5.66 2.71 44.59
N ASP A 526 6.31 2.84 45.74
CA ASP A 526 7.23 1.83 46.28
C ASP A 526 6.59 0.45 46.54
N ALA A 527 5.26 0.35 46.50
CA ALA A 527 4.53 -0.90 46.68
C ALA A 527 4.40 -1.75 45.41
N VAL A 528 4.78 -1.22 44.23
CA VAL A 528 4.66 -1.95 42.97
C VAL A 528 5.82 -2.93 42.81
N GLU A 529 5.51 -4.22 42.72
CA GLU A 529 6.50 -5.28 42.43
C GLU A 529 6.90 -5.24 40.95
N LEU A 530 8.21 -5.25 40.69
CA LEU A 530 8.78 -5.13 39.33
C LEU A 530 9.35 -6.44 38.81
N ASN A 531 9.55 -7.44 39.67
CA ASN A 531 9.99 -8.75 39.23
C ASN A 531 8.98 -9.36 38.24
N ASP A 532 9.46 -9.89 37.12
CA ASP A 532 8.65 -10.48 36.05
C ASP A 532 7.61 -9.54 35.40
N ALA A 533 7.76 -8.22 35.55
CA ALA A 533 7.01 -7.26 34.76
C ALA A 533 7.30 -7.50 33.27
N SER A 534 6.24 -7.51 32.46
CA SER A 534 6.36 -7.75 31.02
C SER A 534 6.55 -6.44 30.28
N VAL A 535 7.51 -6.40 29.36
CA VAL A 535 7.72 -5.27 28.47
C VAL A 535 7.68 -5.76 27.03
N ARG A 536 7.04 -4.96 26.19
CA ARG A 536 6.94 -5.17 24.75
C ARG A 536 7.37 -3.90 24.02
N ILE A 537 8.22 -4.06 23.03
CA ILE A 537 8.81 -2.96 22.27
C ILE A 537 8.65 -3.25 20.78
N GLY A 538 8.38 -2.21 19.99
CA GLY A 538 8.37 -2.30 18.54
C GLY A 538 8.89 -1.03 17.88
N ALA A 539 9.50 -1.18 16.71
CA ALA A 539 9.92 -0.08 15.85
C ALA A 539 8.71 0.74 15.38
N ILE A 540 8.87 2.06 15.41
CA ILE A 540 7.89 3.02 14.89
C ILE A 540 8.54 4.07 13.98
N ASP A 541 9.76 3.80 13.49
CA ASP A 541 10.51 4.69 12.60
C ASP A 541 10.03 4.63 11.13
N GLY A 542 9.13 3.69 10.79
CA GLY A 542 8.64 3.46 9.43
C GLY A 542 9.67 2.85 8.48
N GLN A 543 10.84 2.47 8.99
CA GLN A 543 11.98 1.94 8.23
C GLN A 543 12.44 0.56 8.68
N SER A 544 12.13 0.17 9.91
CA SER A 544 12.58 -1.08 10.53
C SER A 544 11.40 -1.89 11.08
N GLY A 545 11.57 -3.21 11.16
CA GLY A 545 10.54 -4.15 11.64
C GLY A 545 10.82 -4.75 13.01
N ASP A 546 11.73 -4.15 13.78
CA ASP A 546 12.23 -4.70 15.05
C ASP A 546 11.09 -4.79 16.09
N GLU A 547 10.96 -5.94 16.75
CA GLU A 547 10.02 -6.16 17.86
C GLU A 547 10.69 -7.02 18.94
N PHE A 548 10.41 -6.69 20.20
CA PHE A 548 11.01 -7.36 21.36
C PHE A 548 9.95 -7.62 22.43
N SER A 549 10.10 -8.73 23.16
CA SER A 549 9.32 -9.02 24.35
C SER A 549 10.21 -9.68 25.40
N PHE A 550 10.15 -9.18 26.63
CA PHE A 550 10.97 -9.67 27.73
C PHE A 550 10.28 -9.49 29.09
N LYS A 551 10.88 -10.17 30.08
CA LYS A 551 10.55 -10.05 31.50
C LYS A 551 11.68 -9.30 32.20
N THR A 552 11.36 -8.37 33.08
CA THR A 552 12.36 -7.60 33.81
C THR A 552 12.86 -8.34 35.06
N ASP A 553 14.06 -7.97 35.51
CA ASP A 553 14.56 -8.37 36.82
C ASP A 553 13.80 -7.69 37.98
N SER A 554 14.18 -7.98 39.22
CA SER A 554 13.59 -7.36 40.42
C SER A 554 13.81 -5.84 40.52
N GLY A 555 14.74 -5.29 39.74
CA GLY A 555 14.96 -3.85 39.61
C GLY A 555 14.20 -3.22 38.45
N GLY A 556 13.35 -3.98 37.74
CA GLY A 556 12.61 -3.50 36.58
C GLY A 556 13.49 -3.24 35.34
N ARG A 557 14.68 -3.83 35.25
CA ARG A 557 15.66 -3.56 34.20
C ARG A 557 15.47 -4.45 32.98
N PHE A 558 15.86 -3.94 31.82
CA PHE A 558 15.90 -4.67 30.55
C PHE A 558 16.95 -4.13 29.59
N GLU A 559 17.41 -4.97 28.66
CA GLU A 559 18.36 -4.63 27.61
C GLU A 559 18.07 -5.41 26.32
N PHE A 560 18.33 -4.79 25.17
CA PHE A 560 18.25 -5.39 23.85
C PHE A 560 19.11 -4.58 22.86
N GLU A 561 19.34 -5.12 21.66
CA GLU A 561 19.98 -4.39 20.57
C GLU A 561 18.98 -4.19 19.42
N THR A 562 19.04 -3.04 18.76
CA THR A 562 18.12 -2.68 17.68
C THR A 562 18.81 -1.84 16.62
N LYS A 563 18.32 -1.90 15.38
CA LYS A 563 18.74 -0.99 14.30
C LYS A 563 17.64 0.02 13.95
N ALA A 564 16.51 -0.01 14.65
CA ALA A 564 15.51 1.02 14.55
C ALA A 564 16.04 2.34 15.12
N THR A 565 15.56 3.47 14.61
CA THR A 565 15.92 4.80 15.12
C THR A 565 14.88 5.36 16.08
N LYS A 566 13.70 4.73 16.12
CA LYS A 566 12.59 5.11 16.97
C LYS A 566 11.78 3.88 17.37
N LEU A 567 11.45 3.81 18.65
CA LEU A 567 10.73 2.68 19.23
C LEU A 567 9.52 3.17 20.04
N ALA A 568 8.56 2.29 20.21
CA ALA A 568 7.51 2.41 21.21
C ALA A 568 7.59 1.22 22.16
N ALA A 569 7.36 1.46 23.45
CA ALA A 569 7.36 0.44 24.47
C ALA A 569 6.08 0.49 25.31
N VAL A 570 5.61 -0.68 25.73
CA VAL A 570 4.54 -0.84 26.71
C VAL A 570 4.99 -1.84 27.77
N ALA A 571 4.80 -1.50 29.04
CA ALA A 571 5.11 -2.34 30.18
C ALA A 571 3.86 -2.61 31.02
N PHE A 572 3.80 -3.80 31.63
CA PHE A 572 2.81 -4.18 32.65
C PHE A 572 3.53 -4.79 33.85
N SER A 573 3.09 -4.48 35.06
CA SER A 573 3.45 -5.25 36.25
C SER A 573 3.01 -6.71 36.09
N ALA A 574 3.64 -7.63 36.83
CA ALA A 574 3.35 -9.06 36.73
C ALA A 574 1.86 -9.39 37.00
N ASP A 575 1.23 -8.66 37.91
CA ASP A 575 -0.19 -8.76 38.26
C ASP A 575 -1.13 -7.94 37.36
N LYS A 576 -0.55 -7.19 36.39
CA LYS A 576 -1.24 -6.26 35.48
C LYS A 576 -2.04 -5.15 36.16
N GLN A 577 -1.83 -4.89 37.46
CA GLN A 577 -2.47 -3.76 38.13
C GLN A 577 -1.89 -2.43 37.70
N PHE A 578 -0.65 -2.42 37.17
CA PHE A 578 0.03 -1.23 36.71
C PHE A 578 0.53 -1.41 35.28
N ALA A 579 0.47 -0.33 34.49
CA ALA A 579 0.96 -0.31 33.13
C ALA A 579 1.49 1.07 32.74
N GLY A 580 2.35 1.11 31.73
CA GLY A 580 2.90 2.35 31.20
C GLY A 580 3.34 2.19 29.76
N SER A 581 3.37 3.29 29.02
CA SER A 581 3.87 3.32 27.65
C SER A 581 4.78 4.52 27.41
N VAL A 582 5.72 4.38 26.48
CA VAL A 582 6.63 5.47 26.09
C VAL A 582 7.00 5.37 24.62
N VAL A 583 7.21 6.54 23.99
CA VAL A 583 7.90 6.67 22.70
C VAL A 583 9.36 7.00 22.96
N ILE A 584 10.27 6.22 22.40
CA ILE A 584 11.71 6.33 22.58
C ILE A 584 12.31 6.93 21.31
N ASN A 585 12.75 8.18 21.41
CA ASN A 585 13.35 8.94 20.30
C ASN A 585 14.88 9.04 20.38
N ASP A 586 15.47 8.87 21.58
CA ASP A 586 16.92 8.90 21.78
C ASP A 586 17.36 7.58 22.42
N LEU A 587 17.92 6.69 21.59
CA LEU A 587 18.37 5.36 22.00
C LEU A 587 19.68 5.40 22.81
N LYS A 588 20.35 6.56 22.89
CA LYS A 588 21.59 6.72 23.68
C LYS A 588 21.30 7.00 25.16
N GLN A 589 20.06 7.38 25.49
CA GLN A 589 19.64 7.63 26.87
C GLN A 589 18.95 6.40 27.45
N PRO A 590 19.14 6.11 28.75
CA PRO A 590 18.40 5.04 29.42
C PRO A 590 16.89 5.27 29.30
N VAL A 591 16.18 4.24 28.82
CA VAL A 591 14.73 4.28 28.67
C VAL A 591 14.06 4.22 30.04
N GLN A 592 13.08 5.07 30.29
CA GLN A 592 12.25 5.02 31.49
C GLN A 592 10.78 4.83 31.12
N ILE A 593 10.18 3.76 31.65
CA ILE A 593 8.75 3.47 31.47
C ILE A 593 8.05 3.72 32.80
N GLN A 594 7.37 4.85 32.94
CA GLN A 594 6.58 5.16 34.14
C GLN A 594 5.31 4.33 34.16
N LEU A 595 5.13 3.53 35.22
CA LEU A 595 3.88 2.82 35.47
C LEU A 595 2.84 3.71 36.13
N TYR A 596 1.59 3.45 35.78
CA TYR A 596 0.38 4.03 36.36
C TYR A 596 -0.61 2.91 36.71
N PRO A 597 -1.52 3.12 37.68
CA PRO A 597 -2.62 2.18 37.92
C PRO A 597 -3.41 1.96 36.62
N THR A 598 -3.68 0.71 36.30
CA THR A 598 -4.56 0.36 35.19
C THR A 598 -6.02 0.64 35.55
N LYS A 599 -6.86 0.74 34.52
CA LYS A 599 -8.28 1.03 34.67
C LYS A 599 -9.14 -0.01 33.97
N SER A 600 -10.41 -0.04 34.34
CA SER A 600 -11.43 -0.80 33.64
C SER A 600 -12.25 0.14 32.76
N PHE A 601 -12.64 -0.34 31.59
CA PHE A 601 -13.57 0.34 30.69
C PHE A 601 -14.80 -0.54 30.46
N ARG A 602 -15.98 0.08 30.39
CA ARG A 602 -17.26 -0.62 30.28
C ARG A 602 -18.07 0.02 29.17
N GLY A 603 -18.77 -0.81 28.41
CA GLY A 603 -19.73 -0.31 27.43
C GLY A 603 -20.86 -1.27 27.15
N GLN A 604 -21.81 -0.80 26.36
CA GLN A 604 -22.99 -1.54 25.92
C GLN A 604 -23.17 -1.37 24.41
N VAL A 605 -23.38 -2.47 23.71
CA VAL A 605 -23.69 -2.49 22.28
C VAL A 605 -25.18 -2.77 22.09
N LEU A 606 -25.83 -1.88 21.36
CA LEU A 606 -27.22 -1.97 20.93
C LEU A 606 -27.30 -2.02 19.40
N ASP A 607 -28.37 -2.56 18.84
CA ASP A 607 -28.67 -2.51 17.40
C ASP A 607 -29.37 -1.19 17.00
N GLY A 608 -29.79 -1.09 15.73
CA GLY A 608 -30.42 0.10 15.17
C GLY A 608 -31.81 0.37 15.75
N GLN A 609 -32.41 -0.64 16.37
CA GLN A 609 -33.70 -0.60 17.05
C GLN A 609 -33.54 -0.38 18.56
N GLY A 610 -32.30 -0.21 19.04
CA GLY A 610 -31.97 0.00 20.44
C GLY A 610 -32.03 -1.27 21.30
N GLN A 611 -32.08 -2.46 20.69
CA GLN A 611 -32.05 -3.73 21.42
C GLN A 611 -30.60 -4.16 21.72
N PRO A 612 -30.34 -4.82 22.86
CA PRO A 612 -29.00 -5.30 23.17
C PRO A 612 -28.49 -6.38 22.21
N VAL A 613 -27.23 -6.26 21.78
CA VAL A 613 -26.57 -7.23 20.91
C VAL A 613 -25.74 -8.18 21.77
N ALA A 614 -26.24 -9.40 22.01
CA ALA A 614 -25.56 -10.40 22.84
C ALA A 614 -24.61 -11.28 22.02
N GLY A 615 -23.55 -11.81 22.66
CA GLY A 615 -22.62 -12.74 22.00
C GLY A 615 -21.70 -12.07 20.97
N HIS A 616 -21.62 -10.74 20.97
CA HIS A 616 -20.93 -9.96 19.95
C HIS A 616 -19.49 -9.64 20.36
N PRO A 617 -18.49 -9.87 19.49
CA PRO A 617 -17.09 -9.60 19.83
C PRO A 617 -16.78 -8.10 19.84
N VAL A 618 -16.07 -7.68 20.89
CA VAL A 618 -15.54 -6.32 21.06
C VAL A 618 -14.05 -6.45 21.39
N ARG A 619 -13.22 -5.64 20.73
CA ARG A 619 -11.76 -5.69 20.83
C ARG A 619 -11.20 -4.35 21.26
N ALA A 620 -10.31 -4.36 22.25
CA ALA A 620 -9.52 -3.22 22.66
C ALA A 620 -8.06 -3.39 22.18
N SER A 621 -7.57 -2.44 21.39
CA SER A 621 -6.21 -2.42 20.86
C SER A 621 -5.42 -1.27 21.48
N ILE A 622 -4.40 -1.60 22.27
CA ILE A 622 -3.49 -0.60 22.85
C ILE A 622 -2.55 -0.12 21.74
N ARG A 623 -2.53 1.19 21.52
CA ARG A 623 -1.77 1.86 20.46
C ARG A 623 -0.78 2.83 21.07
N VAL A 624 0.47 2.74 20.61
CA VAL A 624 1.49 3.74 20.90
C VAL A 624 2.00 4.28 19.56
N SER A 625 1.89 5.59 19.37
CA SER A 625 2.43 6.28 18.20
C SER A 625 2.96 7.64 18.61
N ASP A 626 3.82 8.22 17.78
CA ASP A 626 4.31 9.60 17.93
C ASP A 626 3.51 10.58 17.05
N GLY A 627 2.37 10.14 16.52
CA GLY A 627 1.55 10.92 15.61
C GLY A 627 2.09 11.01 14.17
N THR A 628 3.23 10.39 13.86
CA THR A 628 3.73 10.33 12.48
C THR A 628 2.88 9.39 11.63
N VAL A 629 2.59 9.83 10.41
CA VAL A 629 1.76 9.07 9.46
C VAL A 629 2.52 7.83 8.99
N PHE A 630 1.77 6.78 8.68
CA PHE A 630 2.27 5.56 8.03
C PHE A 630 3.36 5.85 6.99
N GLY A 631 4.56 5.35 7.29
CA GLY A 631 5.76 5.45 6.48
C GLY A 631 5.91 4.30 5.47
N SER A 632 7.10 4.22 4.89
CA SER A 632 7.51 3.52 3.66
C SER A 632 7.53 1.97 3.69
N GLY A 633 6.62 1.32 4.43
CA GLY A 633 6.44 -0.14 4.42
C GLY A 633 6.63 -0.86 5.75
N TYR A 634 7.11 -0.16 6.79
CA TYR A 634 7.11 -0.64 8.18
C TYR A 634 6.21 0.23 9.08
N PRO A 635 5.83 -0.27 10.28
CA PRO A 635 4.94 0.45 11.18
C PRO A 635 5.52 1.81 11.62
N THR A 636 4.66 2.83 11.71
CA THR A 636 4.92 4.07 12.47
C THR A 636 4.07 4.11 13.75
N THR A 637 3.56 2.94 14.14
CA THR A 637 2.65 2.75 15.26
C THR A 637 2.85 1.35 15.77
N PHE A 638 2.95 1.21 17.09
CA PHE A 638 3.06 -0.07 17.76
C PHE A 638 1.73 -0.46 18.38
N PHE A 639 1.28 -1.68 18.06
CA PHE A 639 0.07 -2.27 18.62
C PHE A 639 0.43 -3.46 19.49
N LEU A 640 -0.17 -3.54 20.66
CA LEU A 640 -0.24 -4.81 21.37
C LEU A 640 -1.35 -5.70 20.77
N PRO A 641 -1.28 -7.03 20.95
CA PRO A 641 -2.39 -7.92 20.65
C PRO A 641 -3.66 -7.39 21.30
N SER A 642 -4.74 -7.40 20.54
CA SER A 642 -6.04 -6.93 21.01
C SER A 642 -6.55 -7.80 22.15
N ILE A 643 -7.12 -7.16 23.16
CA ILE A 643 -7.90 -7.82 24.20
C ILE A 643 -9.31 -8.00 23.63
N GLU A 644 -9.76 -9.24 23.49
CA GLU A 644 -11.09 -9.56 22.99
C GLU A 644 -12.04 -9.90 24.14
N GLN A 645 -13.27 -9.40 24.04
CA GLN A 645 -14.37 -9.69 24.96
C GLN A 645 -15.64 -9.92 24.14
N VAL A 646 -16.61 -10.60 24.76
CA VAL A 646 -17.91 -10.86 24.14
C VAL A 646 -18.99 -10.17 24.96
N THR A 647 -19.95 -9.53 24.30
CA THR A 647 -21.08 -8.88 24.98
C THR A 647 -21.98 -9.90 25.67
N ASN A 648 -22.48 -9.54 26.85
CA ASN A 648 -23.44 -10.37 27.59
C ASN A 648 -24.88 -10.23 27.02
N GLN A 649 -25.86 -10.85 27.69
CA GLN A 649 -27.28 -10.81 27.28
C GLN A 649 -27.89 -9.40 27.27
N GLN A 650 -27.29 -8.45 28.00
CA GLN A 650 -27.66 -7.03 27.99
C GLN A 650 -26.78 -6.21 27.04
N GLY A 651 -26.02 -6.86 26.15
CA GLY A 651 -25.12 -6.18 25.20
C GLY A 651 -23.89 -5.56 25.86
N ARG A 652 -23.63 -5.82 27.15
CA ARG A 652 -22.57 -5.16 27.91
C ARG A 652 -21.25 -5.91 27.80
N TYR A 653 -20.15 -5.16 27.76
CA TYR A 653 -18.78 -5.65 27.78
C TYR A 653 -17.93 -4.88 28.79
N ARG A 654 -16.82 -5.50 29.23
CA ARG A 654 -15.88 -4.90 30.17
C ARG A 654 -14.45 -5.31 29.80
N PHE A 655 -13.58 -4.32 29.68
CA PHE A 655 -12.14 -4.52 29.63
C PHE A 655 -11.52 -4.17 30.98
N ASP A 656 -10.63 -5.01 31.47
CA ASP A 656 -9.85 -4.79 32.68
C ASP A 656 -8.36 -4.62 32.33
N ALA A 657 -7.60 -4.06 33.27
CA ALA A 657 -6.16 -3.85 33.13
C ALA A 657 -5.76 -3.00 31.91
N LEU A 658 -6.56 -1.99 31.55
CA LEU A 658 -6.21 -1.07 30.48
C LEU A 658 -5.19 -0.03 30.95
N PRO A 659 -4.15 0.27 30.15
CA PRO A 659 -3.14 1.26 30.51
C PRO A 659 -3.73 2.68 30.54
N CYS A 660 -3.27 3.47 31.51
CA CYS A 660 -3.51 4.92 31.51
C CYS A 660 -2.46 5.64 30.67
N LYS A 661 -2.80 6.85 30.22
CA LYS A 661 -1.96 7.71 29.38
C LYS A 661 -1.50 7.06 28.07
N THR A 662 -2.29 6.13 27.55
CA THR A 662 -2.05 5.41 26.30
C THR A 662 -3.33 5.41 25.48
N GLU A 663 -3.21 5.56 24.16
CA GLU A 663 -4.35 5.47 23.24
C GLU A 663 -4.84 4.02 23.16
N ILE A 664 -6.14 3.81 23.25
CA ILE A 664 -6.77 2.49 23.12
C ILE A 664 -7.91 2.60 22.13
N LEU A 665 -7.86 1.83 21.05
CA LEU A 665 -8.94 1.77 20.07
C LEU A 665 -9.90 0.65 20.45
N VAL A 666 -11.19 0.96 20.47
CA VAL A 666 -12.25 -0.02 20.71
C VAL A 666 -12.99 -0.29 19.41
N ARG A 667 -13.04 -1.56 19.00
CA ARG A 667 -13.63 -2.01 17.74
C ARG A 667 -14.59 -3.16 17.96
N THR A 668 -15.50 -3.35 17.02
CA THR A 668 -16.44 -4.48 17.02
C THR A 668 -16.73 -4.92 15.59
N ASP A 669 -17.22 -6.14 15.40
CA ASP A 669 -17.61 -6.64 14.09
C ASP A 669 -18.90 -5.93 13.61
N PRO A 670 -19.11 -5.76 12.30
CA PRO A 670 -20.41 -5.33 11.80
C PRO A 670 -21.48 -6.39 12.13
N LEU A 671 -22.75 -5.97 12.18
CA LEU A 671 -23.87 -6.87 12.53
C LEU A 671 -24.10 -7.99 11.51
N ASP A 672 -23.64 -7.81 10.27
CA ASP A 672 -23.67 -8.83 9.22
C ASP A 672 -22.49 -9.82 9.32
N HIS A 673 -21.58 -9.62 10.27
CA HIS A 673 -20.39 -10.43 10.51
C HIS A 673 -19.52 -10.64 9.26
N ALA A 674 -19.49 -9.65 8.36
CA ALA A 674 -18.62 -9.70 7.19
C ALA A 674 -17.15 -9.94 7.61
N PRO A 675 -16.49 -10.99 7.08
CA PRO A 675 -15.14 -11.36 7.51
C PRO A 675 -14.15 -10.23 7.23
N ASN A 676 -13.20 -10.02 8.15
CA ASN A 676 -12.17 -8.98 8.09
C ASN A 676 -12.69 -7.53 8.06
N GLN A 677 -13.97 -7.30 8.34
CA GLN A 677 -14.51 -5.96 8.54
C GLN A 677 -14.61 -5.67 10.04
N PHE A 678 -14.10 -4.51 10.44
CA PHE A 678 -14.19 -4.03 11.82
C PHE A 678 -14.72 -2.61 11.82
N ARG A 679 -15.62 -2.32 12.74
CA ARG A 679 -16.12 -0.97 13.01
C ARG A 679 -15.44 -0.40 14.24
N SER A 680 -14.80 0.76 14.12
CA SER A 680 -14.36 1.53 15.28
C SER A 680 -15.59 2.08 16.00
N ILE A 681 -15.69 1.80 17.30
CA ILE A 681 -16.80 2.28 18.14
C ILE A 681 -16.36 3.30 19.17
N ASP A 682 -15.08 3.29 19.56
CA ASP A 682 -14.52 4.29 20.46
C ASP A 682 -13.00 4.42 20.32
N THR A 683 -12.43 5.51 20.83
CA THR A 683 -10.99 5.70 21.05
C THR A 683 -10.80 6.38 22.40
N ILE A 684 -10.24 5.64 23.35
CA ILE A 684 -10.21 6.04 24.76
C ILE A 684 -8.79 6.41 25.20
N TYR A 685 -8.70 7.38 26.13
CA TYR A 685 -7.46 7.79 26.79
C TYR A 685 -7.71 7.99 28.28
N LEU A 686 -7.35 6.97 29.07
CA LEU A 686 -7.65 6.93 30.50
C LEU A 686 -6.56 7.66 31.31
N LEU A 687 -6.97 8.40 32.34
CA LEU A 687 -6.05 8.94 33.36
C LEU A 687 -6.11 8.12 34.65
N PRO A 688 -5.04 8.13 35.47
CA PRO A 688 -5.00 7.40 36.75
C PRO A 688 -6.14 7.74 37.70
N ASP A 689 -6.65 8.98 37.63
CA ASP A 689 -7.74 9.46 38.48
C ASP A 689 -9.09 9.49 37.75
N ASP A 690 -9.17 8.96 36.52
CA ASP A 690 -10.42 8.91 35.76
C ASP A 690 -11.41 7.93 36.42
N GLU A 691 -12.66 8.36 36.51
CA GLU A 691 -13.85 7.52 36.63
C GLU A 691 -14.64 7.66 35.33
N ARG A 692 -14.83 6.55 34.61
CA ARG A 692 -15.57 6.53 33.34
C ARG A 692 -16.93 5.88 33.53
N GLU A 693 -17.96 6.56 33.05
CA GLU A 693 -19.30 5.99 32.91
C GLU A 693 -19.33 4.94 31.79
N GLU A 694 -20.41 4.14 31.77
CA GLU A 694 -20.62 3.12 30.75
C GLU A 694 -20.96 3.77 29.41
N VAL A 695 -20.21 3.46 28.36
CA VAL A 695 -20.45 4.00 27.01
C VAL A 695 -21.48 3.14 26.27
N VAL A 696 -22.51 3.75 25.70
CA VAL A 696 -23.53 3.05 24.90
C VAL A 696 -23.31 3.31 23.42
N THR A 697 -23.09 2.24 22.65
CA THR A 697 -22.88 2.27 21.20
C THR A 697 -24.08 1.64 20.49
N ARG A 698 -24.61 2.30 19.46
CA ARG A 698 -25.65 1.73 18.57
C ARG A 698 -25.07 1.36 17.21
N LEU A 699 -25.20 0.09 16.82
CA LEU A 699 -24.82 -0.45 15.52
C LEU A 699 -26.02 -0.39 14.57
N GLY A 700 -25.80 -0.13 13.28
CA GLY A 700 -26.88 -0.16 12.28
C GLY A 700 -27.93 0.97 12.34
N ALA A 701 -27.73 2.02 13.14
CA ALA A 701 -28.62 3.18 13.14
C ALA A 701 -28.54 3.94 11.81
N THR A 702 -29.49 3.69 10.90
CA THR A 702 -30.04 4.73 10.03
C THR A 702 -30.95 5.60 10.90
N GLU A 703 -30.90 6.93 10.73
CA GLU A 703 -31.83 7.85 11.42
C GLU A 703 -33.24 7.26 11.37
N SER A 704 -33.90 7.13 12.52
CA SER A 704 -35.26 6.58 12.53
C SER A 704 -36.16 7.46 11.65
N PRO A 705 -37.17 6.91 10.96
CA PRO A 705 -38.08 7.72 10.12
C PRO A 705 -38.77 8.86 10.89
N ALA A 706 -38.88 8.75 12.22
CA ALA A 706 -39.45 9.78 13.10
C ALA A 706 -38.47 10.95 13.38
N GLU A 707 -37.17 10.76 13.17
CA GLU A 707 -36.11 11.77 13.39
C GLU A 707 -35.65 12.43 12.07
N ARG A 708 -36.12 11.96 10.91
CA ARG A 708 -35.78 12.57 9.62
C ARG A 708 -36.28 14.01 9.57
N LYS A 709 -35.32 14.93 9.48
CA LYS A 709 -35.57 16.36 9.30
C LYS A 709 -36.40 16.57 8.02
N THR A 710 -37.44 17.38 8.14
CA THR A 710 -38.24 17.84 6.99
C THR A 710 -37.36 18.58 5.98
N LEU A 711 -37.83 18.67 4.74
CA LEU A 711 -37.14 19.38 3.67
C LEU A 711 -36.93 20.87 4.01
N ALA A 712 -37.85 21.48 4.76
CA ALA A 712 -37.72 22.83 5.27
C ALA A 712 -36.55 22.96 6.26
N GLU A 713 -36.43 22.02 7.21
CA GLU A 713 -35.33 21.99 8.18
C GLU A 713 -33.99 21.71 7.49
N ARG A 714 -33.94 20.73 6.58
CA ARG A 714 -32.74 20.44 5.77
C ARG A 714 -32.30 21.67 4.96
N PHE A 715 -33.25 22.39 4.36
CA PHE A 715 -32.98 23.63 3.64
C PHE A 715 -32.38 24.69 4.56
N GLN A 716 -33.01 24.98 5.70
CA GLN A 716 -32.51 25.99 6.65
C GLN A 716 -31.13 25.64 7.22
N ILE A 717 -30.88 24.37 7.53
CA ILE A 717 -29.58 23.91 8.01
C ILE A 717 -28.50 24.12 6.95
N THR A 718 -28.78 23.73 5.71
CA THR A 718 -27.85 23.90 4.58
C THR A 718 -27.60 25.38 4.30
N GLN A 719 -28.63 26.22 4.41
CA GLN A 719 -28.52 27.67 4.24
C GLN A 719 -27.62 28.29 5.31
N ARG A 720 -27.78 27.90 6.58
CA ARG A 720 -26.92 28.33 7.69
C ARG A 720 -25.47 27.90 7.47
N ASP A 721 -25.25 26.67 6.98
CA ASP A 721 -23.91 26.19 6.65
C ASP A 721 -23.28 26.96 5.49
N CYS A 722 -24.08 27.30 4.48
CA CYS A 722 -23.64 28.13 3.37
C CYS A 722 -23.18 29.51 3.85
N GLU A 723 -23.92 30.13 4.77
CA GLU A 723 -23.53 31.39 5.41
C GLU A 723 -22.20 31.25 6.18
N LEU A 724 -22.11 30.26 7.08
CA LEU A 724 -20.92 30.02 7.90
C LEU A 724 -19.67 29.62 7.09
N GLY A 725 -19.88 29.04 5.91
CA GLY A 725 -18.83 28.55 5.04
C GLY A 725 -18.54 29.42 3.81
N ASN A 726 -19.31 30.49 3.60
CA ASN A 726 -19.32 31.28 2.35
C ASN A 726 -19.60 30.42 1.11
N TYR A 727 -20.46 29.40 1.21
CA TYR A 727 -20.95 28.61 0.07
C TYR A 727 -22.27 29.19 -0.45
N ARG A 728 -22.75 28.69 -1.59
CA ARG A 728 -24.10 28.91 -2.10
C ARG A 728 -24.91 27.64 -1.94
N GLN A 729 -26.21 27.72 -1.69
CA GLN A 729 -27.02 26.51 -1.66
C GLN A 729 -27.49 26.16 -3.07
N MET A 730 -27.40 24.90 -3.46
CA MET A 730 -27.93 24.39 -4.73
C MET A 730 -28.95 23.29 -4.44
N VAL A 731 -30.20 23.51 -4.78
CA VAL A 731 -31.26 22.50 -4.67
C VAL A 731 -31.33 21.74 -5.98
N ILE A 732 -31.25 20.41 -5.91
CA ILE A 732 -31.37 19.51 -7.06
C ILE A 732 -32.60 18.65 -6.83
N VAL A 733 -33.63 18.82 -7.66
CA VAL A 733 -34.84 18.00 -7.64
C VAL A 733 -34.79 17.05 -8.83
N ALA A 734 -34.73 15.75 -8.55
CA ALA A 734 -34.52 14.73 -9.57
C ALA A 734 -34.96 13.34 -9.09
N ASP A 735 -35.36 12.49 -10.02
CA ASP A 735 -35.54 11.05 -9.76
C ASP A 735 -34.19 10.33 -9.91
N THR A 736 -33.52 10.07 -8.79
CA THR A 736 -32.18 9.46 -8.79
C THR A 736 -32.20 7.94 -8.97
N ASP A 737 -33.38 7.31 -9.02
CA ASP A 737 -33.52 5.89 -9.36
C ASP A 737 -33.35 5.67 -10.87
N ASP A 738 -33.50 6.74 -11.68
CA ASP A 738 -33.12 6.77 -13.09
C ASP A 738 -31.58 6.86 -13.22
N PRO A 739 -30.91 5.83 -13.78
CA PRO A 739 -29.45 5.80 -13.91
C PRO A 739 -28.89 6.92 -14.79
N THR A 740 -29.63 7.38 -15.80
CA THR A 740 -29.21 8.47 -16.69
C THR A 740 -29.20 9.80 -15.94
N VAL A 741 -30.27 10.07 -15.20
CA VAL A 741 -30.39 11.25 -14.33
C VAL A 741 -29.30 11.23 -13.26
N LYS A 742 -29.09 10.09 -12.61
CA LYS A 742 -28.04 9.93 -11.61
C LYS A 742 -26.65 10.21 -12.20
N ALA A 743 -26.35 9.66 -13.37
CA ALA A 743 -25.08 9.89 -14.06
C ALA A 743 -24.88 11.38 -14.42
N PHE A 744 -25.93 12.05 -14.91
CA PHE A 744 -25.90 13.49 -15.19
C PHE A 744 -25.58 14.31 -13.94
N ILE A 745 -26.25 14.03 -12.81
CA ILE A 745 -26.02 14.75 -11.56
C ILE A 745 -24.59 14.53 -11.05
N ASP A 746 -24.14 13.28 -11.04
CA ASP A 746 -22.81 12.92 -10.55
C ASP A 746 -21.70 13.59 -11.40
N ASP A 747 -21.86 13.64 -12.73
CA ASP A 747 -20.88 14.22 -13.65
C ASP A 747 -20.99 15.76 -13.75
N ALA A 748 -22.17 16.31 -14.04
CA ALA A 748 -22.33 17.73 -14.36
C ALA A 748 -22.56 18.63 -13.14
N LEU A 749 -23.07 18.09 -12.02
CA LEU A 749 -23.47 18.88 -10.86
C LEU A 749 -22.70 18.56 -9.58
N LEU A 750 -21.84 17.53 -9.59
CA LEU A 750 -21.05 17.10 -8.44
C LEU A 750 -19.55 16.90 -8.74
N ASP A 751 -19.14 16.61 -9.99
CA ASP A 751 -17.75 16.29 -10.32
C ASP A 751 -16.82 17.51 -10.29
N TYR A 752 -16.01 17.59 -9.23
CA TYR A 752 -14.96 18.60 -9.06
C TYR A 752 -13.88 18.56 -10.16
N SER A 753 -13.57 17.37 -10.69
CA SER A 753 -12.53 17.19 -11.71
C SER A 753 -12.94 17.79 -13.06
N ARG A 754 -14.24 17.78 -13.35
CA ARG A 754 -14.85 18.46 -14.49
C ARG A 754 -14.95 19.97 -14.26
N GLN A 755 -15.62 20.38 -13.18
CA GLN A 755 -15.87 21.80 -12.88
C GLN A 755 -15.51 22.15 -11.43
N ARG A 756 -14.34 22.74 -11.24
CA ARG A 756 -13.80 23.03 -9.89
C ARG A 756 -14.71 23.93 -9.05
N LYS A 757 -15.44 24.86 -9.68
CA LYS A 757 -16.32 25.81 -8.97
C LYS A 757 -17.56 25.16 -8.36
N VAL A 758 -17.89 23.92 -8.72
CA VAL A 758 -19.00 23.18 -8.10
C VAL A 758 -18.82 23.08 -6.58
N THR A 759 -17.57 23.03 -6.10
CA THR A 759 -17.23 23.02 -4.67
C THR A 759 -17.66 24.26 -3.89
N SER A 760 -18.06 25.32 -4.58
CA SER A 760 -18.59 26.51 -3.93
C SER A 760 -20.08 26.44 -3.61
N PHE A 761 -20.77 25.35 -4.00
CA PHE A 761 -22.18 25.13 -3.73
C PHE A 761 -22.39 24.00 -2.72
N MET A 762 -23.31 24.07 -1.76
CA MET A 762 -23.76 22.90 -1.00
C MET A 762 -25.07 22.38 -1.57
N GLN A 763 -25.09 21.11 -1.99
CA GLN A 763 -26.26 20.52 -2.63
C GLN A 763 -27.25 20.01 -1.61
N LEU A 764 -28.52 20.32 -1.85
CA LEU A 764 -29.66 19.69 -1.22
C LEU A 764 -30.40 18.88 -2.30
N HIS A 765 -30.28 17.55 -2.23
CA HIS A 765 -30.99 16.64 -3.12
C HIS A 765 -32.43 16.44 -2.62
N VAL A 766 -33.38 16.49 -3.54
CA VAL A 766 -34.81 16.26 -3.31
C VAL A 766 -35.29 15.23 -4.31
N THR A 767 -35.73 14.08 -3.82
CA THR A 767 -36.25 12.99 -4.65
C THR A 767 -37.78 12.96 -4.63
N PRO A 768 -38.43 12.23 -5.56
CA PRO A 768 -39.87 11.98 -5.48
C PRO A 768 -40.32 11.43 -4.12
N ASP A 769 -39.50 10.57 -3.51
CA ASP A 769 -39.75 10.01 -2.18
C ASP A 769 -39.77 11.05 -1.06
N ASP A 770 -38.90 12.06 -1.11
CA ASP A 770 -38.94 13.17 -0.15
C ASP A 770 -40.30 13.90 -0.19
N LEU A 771 -40.96 13.94 -1.35
CA LEU A 771 -42.23 14.62 -1.59
C LEU A 771 -43.47 13.75 -1.29
N ASN A 772 -43.27 12.50 -0.85
CA ASN A 772 -44.35 11.66 -0.32
C ASN A 772 -44.83 12.19 1.04
N ASP A 773 -43.97 12.84 1.82
CA ASP A 773 -44.37 13.56 3.04
C ASP A 773 -45.13 14.86 2.68
N PRO A 774 -46.39 15.03 3.12
CA PRO A 774 -47.18 16.23 2.85
C PRO A 774 -46.52 17.55 3.30
N ARG A 775 -45.68 17.51 4.36
CA ARG A 775 -44.96 18.69 4.88
C ARG A 775 -43.88 19.13 3.89
N ASN A 776 -43.13 18.18 3.34
CA ASN A 776 -42.09 18.44 2.35
C ASN A 776 -42.68 18.90 1.03
N ARG A 777 -43.78 18.27 0.59
CA ARG A 777 -44.52 18.69 -0.61
C ARG A 777 -45.00 20.13 -0.51
N LYS A 778 -45.65 20.49 0.60
CA LYS A 778 -46.11 21.87 0.83
C LYS A 778 -44.95 22.87 0.81
N PHE A 779 -43.80 22.50 1.37
CA PHE A 779 -42.61 23.35 1.33
C PHE A 779 -42.06 23.50 -0.10
N ALA A 780 -41.94 22.42 -0.86
CA ALA A 780 -41.51 22.45 -2.26
C ALA A 780 -42.45 23.32 -3.12
N GLU A 781 -43.77 23.24 -2.91
CA GLU A 781 -44.77 24.10 -3.56
C GLU A 781 -44.56 25.58 -3.21
N GLN A 782 -44.28 25.89 -1.94
CA GLN A 782 -43.97 27.26 -1.50
C GLN A 782 -42.70 27.80 -2.15
N MET A 783 -41.68 26.95 -2.30
CA MET A 783 -40.41 27.28 -2.97
C MET A 783 -40.53 27.25 -4.50
N LYS A 784 -41.69 26.84 -5.04
CA LYS A 784 -41.97 26.67 -6.47
C LYS A 784 -40.98 25.71 -7.15
N TRP A 785 -40.67 24.61 -6.48
CA TRP A 785 -39.91 23.51 -7.04
C TRP A 785 -40.87 22.57 -7.77
N PRO A 786 -40.62 22.26 -9.06
CA PRO A 786 -41.50 21.38 -9.80
C PRO A 786 -41.39 19.94 -9.29
N SER A 787 -42.47 19.17 -9.47
CA SER A 787 -42.32 17.72 -9.58
C SER A 787 -41.63 17.44 -10.92
N VAL A 788 -40.53 16.70 -10.90
CA VAL A 788 -39.81 16.31 -12.11
C VAL A 788 -40.33 14.98 -12.64
N SER A 789 -40.38 14.85 -13.98
CA SER A 789 -40.62 13.58 -14.67
C SER A 789 -39.30 12.82 -14.86
N GLN A 790 -39.38 11.57 -15.29
CA GLN A 790 -38.23 10.76 -15.70
C GLN A 790 -37.36 11.52 -16.72
N GLY A 791 -36.04 11.39 -16.62
CA GLY A 791 -35.06 12.08 -17.48
C GLY A 791 -34.80 13.57 -17.18
N VAL A 792 -35.54 14.22 -16.28
CA VAL A 792 -35.44 15.68 -16.06
C VAL A 792 -34.83 16.02 -14.69
N VAL A 793 -33.90 16.98 -14.67
CA VAL A 793 -33.25 17.51 -13.46
C VAL A 793 -33.56 18.98 -13.29
N PHE A 794 -34.21 19.35 -12.19
CA PHE A 794 -34.40 20.76 -11.81
C PHE A 794 -33.30 21.20 -10.85
N VAL A 795 -32.70 22.35 -11.12
CA VAL A 795 -31.67 22.97 -10.27
C VAL A 795 -32.11 24.38 -9.88
N CYS A 796 -31.93 24.74 -8.62
CA CYS A 796 -32.12 26.10 -8.12
C CYS A 796 -30.97 26.52 -7.21
N ALA A 797 -30.33 27.65 -7.48
CA ALA A 797 -29.24 28.16 -6.66
C ALA A 797 -29.69 29.36 -5.82
N TYR A 798 -29.21 29.42 -4.58
CA TYR A 798 -29.52 30.46 -3.60
C TYR A 798 -28.25 31.13 -3.09
N ASP A 799 -28.34 32.43 -2.78
CA ASP A 799 -27.31 33.19 -2.10
C ASP A 799 -27.20 32.81 -0.62
N VAL A 800 -26.27 33.43 0.14
CA VAL A 800 -26.05 33.11 1.56
C VAL A 800 -27.20 33.55 2.47
N ASN A 801 -28.13 34.39 1.98
CA ASN A 801 -29.30 34.85 2.70
C ASN A 801 -30.57 34.08 2.28
N GLY A 802 -30.44 33.03 1.46
CA GLY A 802 -31.56 32.26 0.93
C GLY A 802 -32.33 32.96 -0.20
N LYS A 803 -31.76 34.00 -0.82
CA LYS A 803 -32.33 34.63 -2.01
C LYS A 803 -31.99 33.81 -3.25
N GLU A 804 -33.00 33.49 -4.04
CA GLU A 804 -32.82 32.79 -5.32
C GLU A 804 -31.95 33.60 -6.28
N LEU A 805 -30.95 32.93 -6.86
CA LEU A 805 -30.03 33.46 -7.87
C LEU A 805 -30.46 33.03 -9.28
N THR A 806 -30.80 31.75 -9.44
CA THR A 806 -31.22 31.17 -10.71
C THR A 806 -31.98 29.86 -10.51
N ARG A 807 -32.73 29.45 -11.53
CA ARG A 807 -33.36 28.14 -11.65
C ARG A 807 -33.27 27.63 -13.09
N SER A 808 -33.05 26.34 -13.26
CA SER A 808 -32.92 25.70 -14.57
C SER A 808 -33.54 24.30 -14.56
N LEU A 809 -33.98 23.87 -15.73
CA LEU A 809 -34.40 22.50 -16.01
C LEU A 809 -33.43 21.94 -17.05
N PHE A 810 -32.85 20.80 -16.74
CA PHE A 810 -31.96 20.05 -17.61
C PHE A 810 -32.65 18.76 -18.03
N ASP A 811 -32.58 18.44 -19.31
CA ASP A 811 -32.86 17.11 -19.82
C ASP A 811 -31.57 16.30 -19.72
N ALA A 812 -31.56 15.23 -18.94
CA ALA A 812 -30.36 14.42 -18.69
C ALA A 812 -29.89 13.67 -19.95
N GLU A 813 -30.74 13.53 -20.96
CA GLU A 813 -30.39 12.92 -22.25
C GLU A 813 -29.89 13.96 -23.27
N ASP A 814 -30.00 15.26 -23.00
CA ASP A 814 -29.51 16.30 -23.90
C ASP A 814 -27.99 16.49 -23.76
N ASP A 815 -27.27 16.25 -24.86
CA ASP A 815 -25.81 16.43 -24.96
C ASP A 815 -25.34 17.85 -24.56
N GLN A 816 -26.20 18.87 -24.63
CA GLN A 816 -25.87 20.24 -24.23
C GLN A 816 -26.11 20.54 -22.75
N ALA A 817 -26.91 19.73 -22.05
CA ALA A 817 -27.33 19.99 -20.68
C ALA A 817 -26.13 20.13 -19.72
N ALA A 818 -25.09 19.32 -19.94
CA ALA A 818 -23.92 19.34 -19.07
C ALA A 818 -23.09 20.63 -19.25
N SER A 819 -23.01 21.16 -20.48
CA SER A 819 -22.34 22.45 -20.73
C SER A 819 -23.16 23.61 -20.14
N ALA A 820 -24.48 23.56 -20.24
CA ALA A 820 -25.36 24.55 -19.63
C ALA A 820 -25.29 24.53 -18.08
N ALA A 821 -25.11 23.36 -17.48
CA ALA A 821 -24.84 23.22 -16.05
C ALA A 821 -23.49 23.85 -15.66
N ASP A 822 -22.45 23.65 -16.46
CA ASP A 822 -21.13 24.27 -16.23
C ASP A 822 -21.22 25.81 -16.26
N GLU A 823 -21.97 26.39 -17.20
CA GLU A 823 -22.21 27.84 -17.28
C GLU A 823 -22.95 28.37 -16.06
N LEU A 824 -23.99 27.66 -15.61
CA LEU A 824 -24.74 28.00 -14.39
C LEU A 824 -23.82 28.05 -13.16
N ILE A 825 -22.99 27.01 -12.99
CA ILE A 825 -22.03 26.91 -11.88
C ILE A 825 -21.02 28.06 -11.95
N GLU A 826 -20.46 28.32 -13.13
CA GLU A 826 -19.46 29.36 -13.35
C GLU A 826 -19.99 30.76 -13.02
N GLN A 827 -21.23 31.05 -13.44
CA GLN A 827 -21.87 32.35 -13.28
C GLN A 827 -22.26 32.66 -11.83
N HIS A 828 -22.69 31.64 -11.07
CA HIS A 828 -23.30 31.86 -9.75
C HIS A 828 -22.40 31.46 -8.56
N ALA A 829 -21.22 30.92 -8.83
CA ALA A 829 -20.24 30.65 -7.80
C ALA A 829 -19.81 31.96 -7.09
N PRO A 830 -19.69 31.96 -5.75
CA PRO A 830 -19.12 33.08 -5.01
C PRO A 830 -17.62 33.22 -5.34
N ASP A 831 -17.11 34.44 -5.17
CA ASP A 831 -15.68 34.71 -5.33
C ASP A 831 -14.84 33.86 -4.37
N GLN A 832 -13.75 33.30 -4.91
CA GLN A 832 -12.75 32.65 -4.08
C GLN A 832 -12.08 33.66 -3.15
N GLN A 833 -12.06 33.33 -1.87
CA GLN A 833 -11.37 34.13 -0.87
C GLN A 833 -9.89 33.77 -0.82
N ASP A 834 -9.07 34.67 -0.30
CA ASP A 834 -7.64 34.47 -0.14
C ASP A 834 -7.32 34.13 1.33
N ALA A 835 -6.79 32.93 1.57
CA ALA A 835 -6.50 32.44 2.90
C ALA A 835 -5.41 33.25 3.61
N LYS A 836 -4.39 33.72 2.89
CA LYS A 836 -3.31 34.56 3.45
C LYS A 836 -3.87 35.93 3.84
N LEU A 837 -4.71 36.51 3.00
CA LEU A 837 -5.35 37.79 3.35
C LEU A 837 -6.28 37.67 4.56
N LYS A 838 -7.01 36.55 4.69
CA LYS A 838 -7.82 36.27 5.90
C LYS A 838 -6.94 36.18 7.15
N TRP A 839 -5.84 35.44 7.05
CA TRP A 839 -4.85 35.29 8.10
C TRP A 839 -4.32 36.66 8.55
N ASP A 840 -3.78 37.46 7.63
CA ASP A 840 -3.19 38.76 7.93
C ASP A 840 -4.20 39.74 8.55
N LYS A 841 -5.43 39.77 8.04
CA LYS A 841 -6.51 40.60 8.59
C LYS A 841 -6.85 40.21 10.02
N ALA A 842 -6.81 38.92 10.35
CA ALA A 842 -7.14 38.43 11.67
C ALA A 842 -6.10 38.84 12.72
N PHE A 843 -4.80 38.69 12.41
CA PHE A 843 -3.72 39.15 13.29
C PHE A 843 -3.73 40.67 13.46
N LYS A 844 -3.98 41.42 12.38
CA LYS A 844 -4.15 42.87 12.48
C LYS A 844 -5.29 43.24 13.43
N LEU A 845 -6.45 42.61 13.29
CA LEU A 845 -7.60 42.86 14.16
C LEU A 845 -7.32 42.44 15.61
N ALA A 846 -6.61 41.33 15.81
CA ALA A 846 -6.20 40.86 17.14
C ALA A 846 -5.31 41.88 17.85
N ILE A 847 -4.35 42.48 17.16
CA ILE A 847 -3.52 43.58 17.68
C ILE A 847 -4.41 44.79 18.04
N GLU A 848 -5.31 45.19 17.15
CA GLU A 848 -6.19 46.36 17.35
C GLU A 848 -7.17 46.19 18.51
N THR A 849 -7.51 44.95 18.86
CA THR A 849 -8.54 44.63 19.88
C THR A 849 -7.99 43.93 21.11
N ASP A 850 -6.67 43.78 21.24
CA ASP A 850 -5.98 43.00 22.29
C ASP A 850 -6.58 41.60 22.49
N ARG A 851 -6.77 40.88 21.37
CA ARG A 851 -7.38 39.56 21.34
C ARG A 851 -6.45 38.47 20.81
N ARG A 852 -6.86 37.25 21.15
CA ARG A 852 -6.66 35.94 20.54
C ARG A 852 -6.79 35.85 19.02
N VAL A 853 -6.03 35.05 18.28
CA VAL A 853 -6.52 34.55 16.97
C VAL A 853 -6.81 33.05 17.07
N TRP A 854 -8.06 32.65 16.84
CA TRP A 854 -8.43 31.23 16.74
C TRP A 854 -8.80 30.90 15.29
N ILE A 855 -7.94 30.11 14.67
CA ILE A 855 -7.99 29.76 13.24
C ILE A 855 -8.38 28.28 13.12
N ARG A 856 -9.31 27.98 12.21
CA ARG A 856 -9.75 26.61 11.91
C ARG A 856 -9.77 26.33 10.41
N THR A 857 -9.39 25.12 10.02
CA THR A 857 -9.61 24.58 8.68
C THR A 857 -10.94 23.86 8.58
N GLY A 858 -11.54 23.84 7.40
CA GLY A 858 -12.74 23.03 7.16
C GLY A 858 -13.20 23.04 5.70
N GLN A 859 -14.01 22.04 5.35
CA GLN A 859 -14.40 21.76 3.97
C GLN A 859 -15.92 21.60 3.83
N ARG A 860 -16.42 21.73 2.59
CA ARG A 860 -17.82 21.68 2.15
C ARG A 860 -18.63 20.45 2.61
N TYR A 861 -18.00 19.28 2.77
CA TYR A 861 -18.69 18.05 3.17
C TYR A 861 -18.18 17.45 4.48
N CYS A 862 -17.48 18.27 5.26
CA CYS A 862 -17.01 17.88 6.58
C CYS A 862 -18.10 18.18 7.62
N GLY A 863 -18.92 17.18 7.96
CA GLY A 863 -19.95 17.28 9.00
C GLY A 863 -19.44 17.86 10.33
N PRO A 864 -18.33 17.34 10.90
CA PRO A 864 -17.71 17.91 12.11
C PRO A 864 -17.28 19.38 11.97
N CYS A 865 -16.85 19.82 10.78
CA CYS A 865 -16.47 21.21 10.53
C CYS A 865 -17.66 22.18 10.66
N PHE A 866 -18.86 21.74 10.25
CA PHE A 866 -20.07 22.53 10.41
C PHE A 866 -20.65 22.43 11.82
N ARG A 867 -20.57 21.28 12.51
CA ARG A 867 -20.86 21.19 13.95
C ARG A 867 -20.05 22.23 14.72
N LEU A 868 -18.73 22.29 14.47
CA LEU A 868 -17.84 23.27 15.09
C LEU A 868 -18.23 24.70 14.72
N SER A 869 -18.49 24.96 13.44
CA SER A 869 -18.81 26.32 12.97
C SER A 869 -20.12 26.85 13.55
N ARG A 870 -21.15 26.00 13.68
CA ARG A 870 -22.43 26.35 14.31
C ARG A 870 -22.25 26.59 15.81
N TRP A 871 -21.56 25.69 16.51
CA TRP A 871 -21.30 25.85 17.95
C TRP A 871 -20.53 27.14 18.26
N ILE A 872 -19.51 27.47 17.45
CA ILE A 872 -18.77 28.74 17.57
C ILE A 872 -19.68 29.95 17.32
N ASP A 873 -20.60 29.83 16.36
CA ASP A 873 -21.54 30.89 16.03
C ASP A 873 -22.59 31.10 17.14
N ASP A 874 -23.14 30.01 17.68
CA ASP A 874 -24.08 30.01 18.81
C ASP A 874 -23.47 30.62 20.08
N HIS A 875 -22.15 30.50 20.26
CA HIS A 875 -21.40 31.02 21.42
C HIS A 875 -20.51 32.22 21.09
N ARG A 876 -20.74 32.88 19.95
CA ARG A 876 -19.87 33.93 19.41
C ARG A 876 -19.65 35.08 20.39
N GLU A 877 -20.68 35.48 21.14
CA GLU A 877 -20.59 36.61 22.09
C GLU A 877 -19.57 36.35 23.20
N VAL A 878 -19.57 35.14 23.77
CA VAL A 878 -18.61 34.73 24.81
C VAL A 878 -17.22 34.58 24.20
N LEU A 879 -17.10 33.86 23.09
CA LEU A 879 -15.82 33.60 22.43
C LEU A 879 -15.14 34.89 21.94
N ALA A 880 -15.91 35.89 21.48
CA ALA A 880 -15.38 37.13 20.94
C ALA A 880 -14.72 38.05 21.98
N LYS A 881 -14.91 37.78 23.29
CA LYS A 881 -14.19 38.47 24.38
C LYS A 881 -12.69 38.27 24.26
N ASP A 882 -12.27 37.06 23.88
CA ASP A 882 -10.87 36.71 23.76
C ASP A 882 -10.44 36.43 22.33
N PHE A 883 -11.31 36.05 21.39
CA PHE A 883 -10.87 35.51 20.10
C PHE A 883 -11.36 36.31 18.89
N VAL A 884 -10.44 36.52 17.95
CA VAL A 884 -10.72 36.75 16.53
C VAL A 884 -10.86 35.38 15.86
N LEU A 885 -12.07 35.04 15.45
CA LEU A 885 -12.44 33.72 14.90
C LEU A 885 -12.29 33.70 13.37
N VAL A 886 -11.50 32.77 12.84
CA VAL A 886 -11.22 32.67 11.40
C VAL A 886 -11.41 31.25 10.89
N LYS A 887 -12.12 31.10 9.76
CA LYS A 887 -12.21 29.85 8.99
C LYS A 887 -11.41 29.96 7.69
N ILE A 888 -10.57 28.95 7.44
CA ILE A 888 -9.87 28.72 6.18
C ILE A 888 -10.46 27.48 5.50
N ASP A 889 -10.78 27.58 4.22
CA ASP A 889 -11.12 26.43 3.39
C ASP A 889 -9.87 25.99 2.63
N ASP A 890 -9.32 24.83 2.99
CA ASP A 890 -8.04 24.34 2.48
C ASP A 890 -8.11 23.82 1.03
N VAL A 891 -9.32 23.71 0.47
CA VAL A 891 -9.58 23.28 -0.91
C VAL A 891 -9.98 24.46 -1.79
N ARG A 892 -10.88 25.31 -1.32
CA ARG A 892 -11.50 26.38 -2.14
C ARG A 892 -10.77 27.71 -2.05
N ASP A 893 -10.24 28.08 -0.88
CA ASP A 893 -9.57 29.37 -0.74
C ASP A 893 -8.25 29.35 -1.53
N ARG A 894 -7.93 30.46 -2.18
CA ARG A 894 -6.59 30.63 -2.74
C ARG A 894 -5.58 30.60 -1.60
N HIS A 895 -4.50 29.84 -1.80
CA HIS A 895 -3.48 29.56 -0.77
C HIS A 895 -4.02 28.83 0.48
N GLY A 896 -5.23 28.24 0.42
CA GLY A 896 -5.84 27.53 1.54
C GLY A 896 -4.99 26.36 2.04
N SER A 897 -4.50 25.53 1.13
CA SER A 897 -3.64 24.38 1.47
C SER A 897 -2.30 24.78 2.09
N GLU A 898 -1.69 25.88 1.63
CA GLU A 898 -0.46 26.44 2.21
C GLU A 898 -0.69 26.90 3.65
N VAL A 899 -1.78 27.63 3.89
CA VAL A 899 -2.15 28.12 5.23
C VAL A 899 -2.55 26.97 6.15
N ALA A 900 -3.26 25.96 5.65
CA ALA A 900 -3.59 24.76 6.42
C ALA A 900 -2.34 23.97 6.84
N ALA A 901 -1.35 23.83 5.94
CA ALA A 901 -0.08 23.20 6.27
C ALA A 901 0.70 23.99 7.32
N LEU A 902 0.70 25.33 7.24
CA LEU A 902 1.26 26.20 8.27
C LEU A 902 0.55 26.00 9.62
N LEU A 903 -0.78 26.02 9.63
CA LEU A 903 -1.60 25.86 10.84
C LEU A 903 -1.29 24.53 11.55
N ALA A 904 -1.12 23.45 10.78
CA ALA A 904 -0.82 22.13 11.32
C ALA A 904 0.68 21.91 11.64
N ASN A 905 1.55 22.93 11.46
CA ASN A 905 3.01 22.80 11.56
C ASN A 905 3.56 21.64 10.69
N GLY A 906 3.02 21.49 9.48
CA GLY A 906 3.38 20.42 8.54
C GLY A 906 2.82 19.03 8.89
N ARG A 907 2.11 18.86 10.03
CA ARG A 907 1.42 17.60 10.36
C ARG A 907 0.29 17.36 9.36
N ARG A 908 0.14 16.11 8.92
CA ARG A 908 -1.04 15.69 8.15
C ARG A 908 -2.16 15.35 9.12
N VAL A 909 -3.15 16.23 9.22
CA VAL A 909 -4.27 16.14 10.16
C VAL A 909 -5.60 16.13 9.42
N GLY A 910 -6.61 15.46 9.97
CA GLY A 910 -7.98 15.56 9.47
C GLY A 910 -8.58 16.93 9.73
N VAL A 911 -9.64 17.29 9.01
CA VAL A 911 -10.42 18.53 9.25
C VAL A 911 -11.68 18.23 10.09
N PRO A 912 -12.13 19.16 10.95
CA PRO A 912 -11.51 20.46 11.21
C PRO A 912 -10.23 20.32 12.04
N PHE A 913 -9.20 21.07 11.71
CA PHE A 913 -8.05 21.28 12.59
C PHE A 913 -8.07 22.75 13.01
N HIS A 914 -7.73 23.05 14.26
CA HIS A 914 -7.74 24.42 14.73
C HIS A 914 -6.66 24.71 15.75
N ALA A 915 -6.15 25.95 15.72
CA ALA A 915 -5.14 26.42 16.64
C ALA A 915 -5.41 27.85 17.09
N ILE A 916 -4.82 28.20 18.24
CA ILE A 916 -4.92 29.51 18.86
C ILE A 916 -3.53 30.13 18.92
N TYR A 917 -3.44 31.38 18.47
CA TYR A 917 -2.22 32.17 18.43
C TYR A 917 -2.39 33.46 19.25
N ASP A 918 -1.28 34.01 19.75
CA ASP A 918 -1.24 35.38 20.23
C ASP A 918 -1.45 36.42 19.10
N ALA A 919 -1.52 37.69 19.47
CA ALA A 919 -1.77 38.77 18.51
C ALA A 919 -0.55 38.99 17.57
N GLU A 920 0.63 38.53 18.00
CA GLU A 920 1.91 38.66 17.31
C GLU A 920 2.23 37.47 16.40
N GLY A 921 1.43 36.40 16.43
CA GLY A 921 1.65 35.18 15.64
C GLY A 921 2.34 34.04 16.37
N GLY A 922 2.61 34.18 17.67
CA GLY A 922 3.10 33.12 18.55
C GLY A 922 2.04 32.05 18.78
N TRP A 923 2.40 30.80 18.57
CA TRP A 923 1.51 29.66 18.82
C TRP A 923 1.28 29.47 20.32
N ILE A 924 0.01 29.31 20.73
CA ILE A 924 -0.36 29.04 22.14
C ILE A 924 -0.73 27.56 22.32
N THR A 925 -1.66 27.06 21.52
CA THR A 925 -2.19 25.69 21.60
C THR A 925 -2.92 25.29 20.32
N ASP A 926 -3.18 24.00 20.12
CA ASP A 926 -3.97 23.49 19.00
C ASP A 926 -4.86 22.29 19.37
N SER A 927 -5.66 21.83 18.41
CA SER A 927 -6.61 20.72 18.53
C SER A 927 -5.97 19.34 18.56
N TYR A 928 -4.65 19.21 18.56
CA TYR A 928 -3.96 17.92 18.62
C TYR A 928 -3.78 17.48 20.07
N GLY A 929 -4.69 16.64 20.54
CA GLY A 929 -4.65 16.06 21.88
C GLY A 929 -3.94 14.70 21.94
N PRO A 930 -4.03 14.01 23.08
CA PRO A 930 -3.34 12.73 23.31
C PRO A 930 -3.74 11.59 22.37
N ILE A 931 -4.92 11.67 21.75
CA ILE A 931 -5.44 10.71 20.76
C ILE A 931 -5.44 11.27 19.33
N GLY A 932 -4.67 12.34 19.08
CA GLY A 932 -4.61 13.03 17.80
C GLY A 932 -5.51 14.25 17.72
N ASN A 933 -5.85 14.66 16.49
CA ASN A 933 -6.71 15.83 16.27
C ASN A 933 -8.13 15.58 16.80
N ILE A 934 -8.59 16.40 17.74
CA ILE A 934 -9.93 16.26 18.34
C ILE A 934 -11.06 16.67 17.39
N GLY A 935 -10.79 17.37 16.30
CA GLY A 935 -11.82 17.72 15.33
C GLY A 935 -12.92 18.61 15.92
N PHE A 936 -14.16 18.09 15.96
CA PHE A 936 -15.21 18.68 16.79
C PHE A 936 -15.08 18.12 18.21
N MET A 937 -15.22 18.97 19.22
CA MET A 937 -14.90 18.68 20.62
C MET A 937 -15.94 17.80 21.33
N SER A 938 -16.31 16.67 20.72
CA SER A 938 -17.20 15.64 21.28
C SER A 938 -16.45 14.64 22.14
N GLY A 939 -17.18 13.92 22.99
CA GLY A 939 -16.62 12.89 23.86
C GLY A 939 -15.76 13.45 24.98
N VAL A 940 -15.37 12.56 25.89
CA VAL A 940 -14.65 12.95 27.12
C VAL A 940 -13.28 13.55 26.79
N GLU A 941 -12.53 12.93 25.89
CA GLU A 941 -11.19 13.34 25.48
C GLU A 941 -11.19 14.67 24.73
N GLY A 942 -12.12 14.84 23.78
CA GLY A 942 -12.28 16.08 23.01
C GLY A 942 -12.63 17.26 23.92
N LYS A 943 -13.62 17.09 24.79
CA LYS A 943 -14.03 18.10 25.78
C LYS A 943 -12.91 18.44 26.76
N ARG A 944 -12.15 17.44 27.22
CA ARG A 944 -11.01 17.64 28.13
C ARG A 944 -9.90 18.46 27.48
N HIS A 945 -9.43 18.05 26.30
CA HIS A 945 -8.39 18.77 25.57
C HIS A 945 -8.82 20.20 25.23
N PHE A 946 -10.07 20.38 24.79
CA PHE A 946 -10.59 21.71 24.50
C PHE A 946 -10.66 22.63 25.73
N ARG A 947 -11.00 22.08 26.91
CA ARG A 947 -10.92 22.83 28.17
C ARG A 947 -9.50 23.32 28.45
N GLU A 948 -8.50 22.46 28.27
CA GLU A 948 -7.08 22.82 28.45
C GLU A 948 -6.66 23.91 27.45
N MET A 949 -7.12 23.82 26.19
CA MET A 949 -6.88 24.86 25.19
C MET A 949 -7.44 26.22 25.61
N LEU A 950 -8.69 26.26 26.10
CA LEU A 950 -9.31 27.49 26.58
C LEU A 950 -8.58 28.03 27.82
N GLN A 951 -8.22 27.17 28.78
CA GLN A 951 -7.48 27.58 29.98
C GLN A 951 -6.10 28.16 29.65
N ALA A 952 -5.43 27.67 28.60
CA ALA A 952 -4.14 28.19 28.17
C ALA A 952 -4.24 29.54 27.43
N ALA A 953 -5.36 29.80 26.75
CA ALA A 953 -5.47 30.93 25.83
C ALA A 953 -6.38 32.08 26.29
N CYS A 954 -7.41 31.79 27.10
CA CYS A 954 -8.37 32.78 27.56
C CYS A 954 -7.75 33.79 28.53
N ARG A 955 -8.17 35.05 28.40
CA ARG A 955 -7.76 36.16 29.29
C ARG A 955 -8.98 36.81 29.95
N ASN A 956 -10.08 36.95 29.21
CA ASN A 956 -11.28 37.66 29.61
C ASN A 956 -12.50 36.74 29.80
N ILE A 957 -12.51 35.55 29.22
CA ILE A 957 -13.53 34.52 29.47
C ILE A 957 -13.29 33.91 30.86
N THR A 958 -14.31 33.88 31.73
CA THR A 958 -14.15 33.39 33.11
C THR A 958 -14.15 31.86 33.21
N PRO A 959 -13.66 31.27 34.33
CA PRO A 959 -13.74 29.82 34.53
C PRO A 959 -15.16 29.24 34.43
N GLU A 960 -16.17 29.99 34.89
CA GLU A 960 -17.58 29.62 34.80
C GLU A 960 -18.07 29.63 33.34
N GLU A 961 -17.64 30.62 32.56
CA GLU A 961 -17.95 30.68 31.13
C GLU A 961 -17.27 29.54 30.37
N VAL A 962 -16.02 29.20 30.71
CA VAL A 962 -15.34 28.01 30.18
C VAL A 962 -16.13 26.74 30.53
N ALA A 963 -16.59 26.59 31.78
CA ALA A 963 -17.40 25.44 32.17
C ALA A 963 -18.69 25.33 31.34
N ALA A 964 -19.41 26.45 31.18
CA ALA A 964 -20.63 26.50 30.37
C ALA A 964 -20.37 26.17 28.88
N LEU A 965 -19.25 26.64 28.31
CA LEU A 965 -18.84 26.28 26.95
C LEU A 965 -18.56 24.77 26.81
N ILE A 966 -17.95 24.13 27.80
CA ILE A 966 -17.70 22.69 27.74
C ILE A 966 -18.99 21.88 27.92
N GLU A 967 -19.90 22.33 28.77
CA GLU A 967 -21.20 21.68 29.00
C GLU A 967 -22.14 21.80 27.80
N SER A 968 -21.99 22.83 26.95
CA SER A 968 -22.82 23.00 25.75
C SER A 968 -22.40 22.16 24.55
N LEU A 969 -21.36 21.34 24.68
CA LEU A 969 -20.89 20.45 23.62
C LEU A 969 -21.66 19.13 23.63
N ASP A 970 -22.38 18.85 22.55
CA ASP A 970 -23.03 17.57 22.30
C ASP A 970 -21.99 16.46 22.03
N ASP A 971 -22.30 15.23 22.41
CA ASP A 971 -21.54 14.03 22.01
C ASP A 971 -21.94 13.56 20.60
#